data_AF-A0A1Y5PF59-F1
#
_entry.id   AF-A0A1Y5PF59-F1
#
_cell.length_a   1.000
_cell.length_b   1.000
_cell.length_c   1.000
_cell.angle_alpha   90.00
_cell.angle_beta   90.00
_cell.angle_gamma   90.00
#
_symmetry.space_group_name_H-M   'P 1'
#
loop_
_entity.id
_entity.type
_entity.pdbx_description
1 polymer ?
#
loop_
_entity_poly.entity_id
_entity_poly.type
_entity_poly.pdbx_seq_one_letter_code
_entity_poly.pdbx_strand_id
1 'polypeptide(L)'
;MRFEGDGEPLSDDGPEIPVELVRTLLGLLRARLGLDTAWLSSFRDGMQTMEVLDGDAEAVNLSLGDRTSLSDSYCVRVIDGRLPAIIPDTAANQTTAALPITGDWNLGAYVGVPVLNPAGATIGMVCAVSQEAKPYLADIDLRVVKQVAELIGTLIESPDKGPDTTASQRAAIRTVVYQRDFEVVFQPIHDVTSGKVMGVEALARFPHAPFRPDAFLAQAALLGLGIELETAILARVFSMVPRLPEEVFVAVNISPGAALVAPWAQMLADIEPSRIVLELTEHDAVLDYGALEDALEPCRSRGVRIAVDDVGAGFSSFSHVLELSPEFVKIDQSITRNIDVDDTRRRLAHAIAELAGQMGATVIAEGVESQGELDAVGAVGITAAQGFFLSRPRPVGHGFEPAEVTAEPADLLHTEVDLLGERRFELALAHSPIGMAVVGLDGTFLRTNRALRAMLGYSKWEFAELTFQEITHPDDLDADVSLLNDCLQGRRRSYRIDKRYIASDGRIVWGALTVVIVHAPRDRPRYFVSQIVDVTVDRIREADLARQAATDPLTAVANRSAGWNRLEQLQARESGYGVLLCDIERFKSVNDQHGHRAGDRLLVEVARRLHEAVGDRDTVVRWGGDEFLVITDSVDESELARLAEQITDDLGRKPATLGDGTQVAVGLTIGCAVHNPGDGRSVDTVLDDADHALYAKRSSRL
;
A
#
# COMPACT_ATOMS: atom_id res chain seq x y z
N MET A 1 -28.80 19.45 -11.11
CA MET A 1 -30.03 18.63 -10.84
C MET A 1 -30.09 18.32 -9.34
N ARG A 2 -31.27 18.36 -8.70
CA ARG A 2 -31.43 18.06 -7.26
C ARG A 2 -31.07 16.60 -6.96
N PHE A 3 -30.28 16.37 -5.91
CA PHE A 3 -29.90 15.03 -5.42
C PHE A 3 -31.14 14.40 -4.76
N GLU A 4 -31.89 13.57 -5.49
CA GLU A 4 -32.97 12.73 -4.95
C GLU A 4 -32.37 11.39 -4.55
N GLY A 5 -31.68 11.36 -3.41
CA GLY A 5 -31.27 10.13 -2.75
C GLY A 5 -32.33 9.71 -1.75
N ASP A 6 -33.23 8.80 -2.13
CA ASP A 6 -34.05 8.03 -1.18
C ASP A 6 -33.13 7.05 -0.43
N GLY A 7 -32.37 7.55 0.53
CA GLY A 7 -31.55 6.77 1.46
C GLY A 7 -32.26 6.64 2.81
N GLU A 8 -32.48 5.41 3.26
CA GLU A 8 -33.00 5.12 4.60
C GLU A 8 -32.08 5.67 5.72
N PRO A 9 -32.64 5.95 6.91
CA PRO A 9 -32.07 6.89 7.89
C PRO A 9 -30.83 6.38 8.63
N LEU A 10 -29.85 7.26 8.84
CA LEU A 10 -28.77 7.11 9.84
C LEU A 10 -29.18 7.73 11.20
N SER A 11 -30.30 7.24 11.78
CA SER A 11 -30.95 7.61 13.08
C SER A 11 -31.69 8.96 13.16
N ASP A 12 -32.87 9.07 13.80
CA ASP A 12 -33.26 8.74 15.19
C ASP A 12 -33.41 7.26 15.64
N ASP A 13 -33.49 6.27 14.73
CA ASP A 13 -33.55 4.82 15.05
C ASP A 13 -32.67 3.95 14.10
N GLY A 14 -31.59 4.52 13.55
CA GLY A 14 -30.66 3.87 12.62
C GLY A 14 -29.33 3.48 13.27
N PRO A 15 -28.45 2.74 12.57
CA PRO A 15 -27.23 2.15 13.14
C PRO A 15 -26.32 3.24 13.74
N GLU A 16 -25.88 3.03 14.99
CA GLU A 16 -24.93 3.93 15.68
C GLU A 16 -23.57 3.90 14.96
N ILE A 17 -23.13 5.05 14.46
CA ILE A 17 -21.79 5.23 13.88
C ILE A 17 -20.75 4.95 14.99
N PRO A 18 -19.76 4.05 14.81
CA PRO A 18 -18.70 3.81 15.79
C PRO A 18 -17.71 5.00 15.82
N VAL A 19 -18.14 6.11 16.45
CA VAL A 19 -17.52 7.44 16.42
C VAL A 19 -16.02 7.39 16.71
N GLU A 20 -15.59 6.66 17.73
CA GLU A 20 -14.17 6.57 18.12
C GLU A 20 -13.30 5.84 17.10
N LEU A 21 -13.85 4.82 16.41
CA LEU A 21 -13.12 4.11 15.35
C LEU A 21 -13.01 4.98 14.10
N VAL A 22 -14.13 5.60 13.70
CA VAL A 22 -14.16 6.54 12.58
C VAL A 22 -13.20 7.71 12.85
N ARG A 23 -13.20 8.30 14.05
CA ARG A 23 -12.28 9.38 14.45
C ARG A 23 -10.82 8.94 14.35
N THR A 24 -10.50 7.71 14.76
CA THR A 24 -9.13 7.18 14.63
C THR A 24 -8.70 7.05 13.18
N LEU A 25 -9.58 6.53 12.32
CA LEU A 25 -9.32 6.38 10.89
C LEU A 25 -9.13 7.74 10.22
N LEU A 26 -9.96 8.73 10.58
CA LEU A 26 -9.81 10.13 10.14
C LEU A 26 -8.49 10.73 10.62
N GLY A 27 -8.08 10.49 11.87
CA GLY A 27 -6.81 10.97 12.41
C GLY A 27 -5.58 10.34 11.76
N LEU A 28 -5.62 9.03 11.47
CA LEU A 28 -4.57 8.35 10.70
C LEU A 28 -4.47 8.91 9.28
N LEU A 29 -5.61 9.11 8.61
CA LEU A 29 -5.69 9.71 7.28
C LEU A 29 -5.09 11.12 7.29
N ARG A 30 -5.54 11.96 8.22
CA ARG A 30 -5.07 13.34 8.42
C ARG A 30 -3.57 13.41 8.65
N ALA A 31 -3.04 12.60 9.58
CA ALA A 31 -1.62 12.55 9.90
C ALA A 31 -0.79 12.06 8.70
N ARG A 32 -1.28 11.06 7.97
CA ARG A 32 -0.61 10.51 6.78
C ARG A 32 -0.55 11.53 5.64
N LEU A 33 -1.58 12.34 5.48
CA LEU A 33 -1.67 13.37 4.43
C LEU A 33 -1.05 14.71 4.86
N GLY A 34 -0.68 14.88 6.14
CA GLY A 34 -0.16 16.15 6.67
C GLY A 34 -1.20 17.28 6.61
N LEU A 35 -2.47 16.97 6.86
CA LEU A 35 -3.60 17.90 6.84
C LEU A 35 -4.00 18.32 8.27
N ASP A 36 -4.70 19.44 8.40
CA ASP A 36 -4.99 20.06 9.70
C ASP A 36 -6.25 19.48 10.36
N THR A 37 -7.26 19.15 9.54
CA THR A 37 -8.58 18.69 9.99
C THR A 37 -9.14 17.65 9.05
N ALA A 38 -9.81 16.62 9.59
CA ALA A 38 -10.52 15.61 8.83
C ALA A 38 -11.88 15.30 9.46
N TRP A 39 -12.87 14.96 8.63
CA TRP A 39 -14.22 14.64 9.10
C TRP A 39 -14.93 13.59 8.23
N LEU A 40 -15.93 12.97 8.84
CA LEU A 40 -16.97 12.21 8.17
C LEU A 40 -18.25 13.06 8.16
N SER A 41 -18.87 13.20 7.01
CA SER A 41 -20.20 13.81 6.86
C SER A 41 -21.22 12.85 6.28
N SER A 42 -22.44 12.86 6.78
CA SER A 42 -23.59 12.15 6.19
C SER A 42 -24.39 13.08 5.28
N PHE A 43 -25.14 12.53 4.31
CA PHE A 43 -26.01 13.30 3.42
C PHE A 43 -27.48 13.01 3.66
N ARG A 44 -28.28 14.07 3.86
CA ARG A 44 -29.75 13.99 3.99
C ARG A 44 -30.43 15.23 3.44
N ASP A 45 -31.50 15.06 2.67
CA ASP A 45 -32.35 16.16 2.17
C ASP A 45 -31.56 17.28 1.44
N GLY A 46 -30.49 16.91 0.73
CA GLY A 46 -29.61 17.88 0.06
C GLY A 46 -28.70 18.68 1.00
N MET A 47 -28.59 18.26 2.26
CA MET A 47 -27.69 18.82 3.28
C MET A 47 -26.62 17.78 3.63
N GLN A 48 -25.42 18.27 3.96
CA GLN A 48 -24.40 17.47 4.63
C GLN A 48 -24.34 17.81 6.11
N THR A 49 -24.25 16.79 6.96
CA THR A 49 -24.13 16.93 8.42
C THR A 49 -22.77 16.40 8.87
N MET A 50 -22.04 17.16 9.68
CA MET A 50 -20.74 16.74 10.20
C MET A 50 -20.92 15.75 11.36
N GLU A 51 -20.63 14.47 11.12
CA GLU A 51 -20.91 13.38 12.07
C GLU A 51 -19.73 13.10 13.00
N VAL A 52 -18.49 13.15 12.47
CA VAL A 52 -17.26 12.88 13.23
C VAL A 52 -16.16 13.81 12.74
N LEU A 53 -15.39 14.40 13.66
CA LEU A 53 -14.29 15.33 13.38
C LEU A 53 -13.01 14.90 14.11
N ASP A 54 -11.86 15.08 13.47
CA ASP A 54 -10.53 14.94 14.04
C ASP A 54 -9.59 16.07 13.54
N GLY A 55 -8.80 16.66 14.44
CA GLY A 55 -7.90 17.78 14.11
C GLY A 55 -8.41 19.15 14.59
N ASP A 56 -7.85 20.22 14.02
CA ASP A 56 -8.13 21.61 14.42
C ASP A 56 -9.39 22.16 13.71
N ALA A 57 -10.55 21.71 14.17
CA ALA A 57 -11.83 22.11 13.59
C ALA A 57 -12.12 23.62 13.75
N GLU A 58 -11.55 24.27 14.78
CA GLU A 58 -11.67 25.72 15.00
C GLU A 58 -10.91 26.50 13.92
N ALA A 59 -9.75 26.03 13.46
CA ALA A 59 -9.00 26.66 12.38
C ALA A 59 -9.78 26.72 11.06
N VAL A 60 -10.71 25.79 10.81
CA VAL A 60 -11.49 25.73 9.57
C VAL A 60 -12.98 26.06 9.75
N ASN A 61 -13.33 26.75 10.86
CA ASN A 61 -14.70 27.17 11.17
C ASN A 61 -15.75 26.04 11.14
N LEU A 62 -15.37 24.83 11.58
CA LEU A 62 -16.22 23.63 11.57
C LEU A 62 -16.54 23.17 12.99
N SER A 63 -17.80 22.81 13.24
CA SER A 63 -18.26 22.18 14.49
C SER A 63 -19.00 20.86 14.22
N LEU A 64 -18.96 19.97 15.22
CA LEU A 64 -19.68 18.70 15.17
C LEU A 64 -21.19 18.97 15.12
N GLY A 65 -21.89 18.30 14.21
CA GLY A 65 -23.32 18.49 13.98
C GLY A 65 -23.68 19.66 13.06
N ASP A 66 -22.69 20.42 12.57
CA ASP A 66 -22.94 21.48 11.60
C ASP A 66 -23.59 20.92 10.33
N ARG A 67 -24.59 21.64 9.84
CA ARG A 67 -25.32 21.29 8.62
C ARG A 67 -25.09 22.35 7.57
N THR A 68 -24.59 21.93 6.41
CA THR A 68 -24.34 22.82 5.27
C THR A 68 -25.01 22.30 4.02
N SER A 69 -25.27 23.21 3.08
CA SER A 69 -25.85 22.87 1.77
C SER A 69 -24.88 21.96 1.00
N LEU A 70 -25.36 20.79 0.56
CA LEU A 70 -24.54 19.87 -0.23
C LEU A 70 -24.25 20.45 -1.63
N SER A 71 -25.15 21.26 -2.20
CA SER A 71 -24.96 21.87 -3.53
C SER A 71 -23.80 22.86 -3.58
N ASP A 72 -23.47 23.47 -2.44
CA ASP A 72 -22.48 24.54 -2.34
C ASP A 72 -21.14 24.03 -1.78
N SER A 73 -21.02 22.71 -1.56
CA SER A 73 -19.81 22.09 -1.01
C SER A 73 -18.95 21.42 -2.08
N TYR A 74 -17.69 21.15 -1.74
CA TYR A 74 -16.82 20.36 -2.60
C TYR A 74 -17.30 18.90 -2.70
N CYS A 75 -18.00 18.40 -1.67
CA CYS A 75 -18.43 17.02 -1.57
C CYS A 75 -19.28 16.57 -2.75
N VAL A 76 -20.33 17.33 -3.10
CA VAL A 76 -21.18 16.98 -4.25
C VAL A 76 -20.40 16.99 -5.56
N ARG A 77 -19.44 17.92 -5.68
CA ARG A 77 -18.59 18.07 -6.88
C ARG A 77 -17.58 16.94 -6.99
N VAL A 78 -17.07 16.42 -5.88
CA VAL A 78 -16.23 15.21 -5.91
C VAL A 78 -17.05 13.97 -6.27
N ILE A 79 -18.22 13.81 -5.65
CA ILE A 79 -19.12 12.65 -5.89
C ILE A 79 -19.57 12.62 -7.34
N ASP A 80 -19.97 13.78 -7.84
CA ASP A 80 -20.42 13.89 -9.20
C ASP A 80 -19.23 13.85 -10.17
N GLY A 81 -18.01 14.25 -9.76
CA GLY A 81 -16.79 14.20 -10.57
C GLY A 81 -16.40 15.53 -11.22
N ARG A 82 -16.98 16.64 -10.76
CA ARG A 82 -16.55 18.04 -11.02
C ARG A 82 -15.38 18.53 -10.16
N LEU A 83 -14.89 17.76 -9.21
CA LEU A 83 -13.66 18.08 -8.50
C LEU A 83 -12.84 16.81 -8.31
N PRO A 84 -11.51 16.88 -8.46
CA PRO A 84 -10.68 15.76 -8.09
C PRO A 84 -10.78 15.52 -6.58
N ALA A 85 -10.63 14.25 -6.19
CA ALA A 85 -10.66 13.84 -4.79
C ALA A 85 -9.47 14.39 -3.98
N ILE A 86 -8.42 14.92 -4.63
CA ILE A 86 -7.29 15.60 -3.99
C ILE A 86 -7.08 16.93 -4.71
N ILE A 87 -6.99 18.00 -3.93
CA ILE A 87 -6.77 19.37 -4.35
C ILE A 87 -5.60 19.92 -3.52
N PRO A 88 -4.36 19.85 -4.05
CA PRO A 88 -3.15 20.27 -3.34
C PRO A 88 -3.11 21.77 -3.02
N ASP A 89 -3.72 22.57 -3.90
CA ASP A 89 -3.83 24.01 -3.78
C ASP A 89 -5.22 24.44 -4.31
N THR A 90 -6.10 24.80 -3.38
CA THR A 90 -7.47 25.24 -3.66
C THR A 90 -7.54 26.62 -4.31
N ALA A 91 -6.51 27.45 -4.16
CA ALA A 91 -6.43 28.75 -4.82
C ALA A 91 -5.95 28.61 -6.27
N ALA A 92 -5.11 27.62 -6.55
CA ALA A 92 -4.66 27.28 -7.91
C ALA A 92 -5.72 26.54 -8.74
N ASN A 93 -6.65 25.84 -8.09
CA ASN A 93 -7.78 25.19 -8.77
C ASN A 93 -8.93 26.19 -8.95
N GLN A 94 -9.29 26.47 -10.22
CA GLN A 94 -10.23 27.55 -10.54
C GLN A 94 -11.66 27.28 -10.06
N THR A 95 -12.06 26.01 -9.98
CA THR A 95 -13.36 25.59 -9.45
C THR A 95 -13.45 25.92 -7.98
N THR A 96 -12.46 25.50 -7.20
CA THR A 96 -12.43 25.80 -5.77
C THR A 96 -12.24 27.28 -5.50
N ALA A 97 -11.41 27.99 -6.27
CA ALA A 97 -11.21 29.43 -6.08
C ALA A 97 -12.50 30.26 -6.25
N ALA A 98 -13.47 29.78 -7.04
CA ALA A 98 -14.76 30.45 -7.26
C ALA A 98 -15.82 30.15 -6.18
N LEU A 99 -15.61 29.16 -5.31
CA LEU A 99 -16.60 28.74 -4.32
C LEU A 99 -16.50 29.58 -3.03
N PRO A 100 -17.62 30.08 -2.48
CA PRO A 100 -17.62 30.85 -1.23
C PRO A 100 -16.97 30.12 -0.05
N ILE A 101 -17.20 28.80 0.05
CA ILE A 101 -16.67 27.94 1.13
C ILE A 101 -15.15 27.99 1.24
N THR A 102 -14.45 28.21 0.13
CA THR A 102 -12.98 28.30 0.07
C THR A 102 -12.47 29.51 0.84
N GLY A 103 -13.12 30.66 0.68
CA GLY A 103 -12.78 31.88 1.39
C GLY A 103 -13.33 31.88 2.82
N ASP A 104 -14.56 31.42 3.01
CA ASP A 104 -15.22 31.42 4.32
C ASP A 104 -14.52 30.51 5.34
N TRP A 105 -13.95 29.40 4.88
CA TRP A 105 -13.24 28.42 5.72
C TRP A 105 -11.72 28.48 5.56
N ASN A 106 -11.22 29.43 4.77
CA ASN A 106 -9.79 29.62 4.48
C ASN A 106 -9.10 28.30 4.07
N LEU A 107 -9.70 27.56 3.13
CA LEU A 107 -9.18 26.27 2.68
C LEU A 107 -8.01 26.49 1.73
N GLY A 108 -6.84 25.92 2.04
CA GLY A 108 -5.64 25.92 1.18
C GLY A 108 -5.38 24.59 0.49
N ALA A 109 -5.77 23.47 1.10
CA ALA A 109 -5.72 22.13 0.52
C ALA A 109 -6.94 21.32 0.92
N TYR A 110 -7.37 20.40 0.07
CA TYR A 110 -8.54 19.55 0.29
C TYR A 110 -8.33 18.13 -0.25
N VAL A 111 -8.82 17.15 0.49
CA VAL A 111 -8.93 15.75 0.08
C VAL A 111 -10.32 15.28 0.46
N GLY A 112 -11.05 14.65 -0.46
CA GLY A 112 -12.39 14.13 -0.17
C GLY A 112 -12.72 12.91 -1.01
N VAL A 113 -13.35 11.91 -0.40
CA VAL A 113 -13.80 10.68 -1.08
C VAL A 113 -15.16 10.22 -0.57
N PRO A 114 -16.02 9.67 -1.46
CA PRO A 114 -17.36 9.22 -1.09
C PRO A 114 -17.30 7.99 -0.19
N VAL A 115 -18.19 7.96 0.78
CA VAL A 115 -18.49 6.75 1.56
C VAL A 115 -19.67 6.06 0.88
N LEU A 116 -19.44 4.83 0.43
CA LEU A 116 -20.42 4.02 -0.27
C LEU A 116 -20.99 2.96 0.66
N ASN A 117 -22.27 2.64 0.48
CA ASN A 117 -22.86 1.45 1.05
C ASN A 117 -22.61 0.19 0.19
N PRO A 118 -22.92 -1.02 0.67
CA PRO A 118 -22.81 -2.26 -0.09
C PRO A 118 -23.67 -2.30 -1.37
N ALA A 119 -24.72 -1.47 -1.45
CA ALA A 119 -25.51 -1.28 -2.67
C ALA A 119 -24.85 -0.30 -3.66
N GLY A 120 -23.70 0.28 -3.32
CA GLY A 120 -22.94 1.24 -4.15
C GLY A 120 -23.47 2.66 -4.11
N ALA A 121 -24.46 2.97 -3.27
CA ALA A 121 -25.00 4.31 -3.10
C ALA A 121 -24.12 5.14 -2.14
N THR A 122 -23.97 6.43 -2.43
CA THR A 122 -23.21 7.35 -1.58
C THR A 122 -24.05 7.76 -0.37
N ILE A 123 -23.56 7.44 0.82
CA ILE A 123 -24.22 7.74 2.10
C ILE A 123 -23.55 8.92 2.84
N GLY A 124 -22.35 9.30 2.41
CA GLY A 124 -21.58 10.39 3.02
C GLY A 124 -20.25 10.66 2.32
N MET A 125 -19.39 11.43 2.96
CA MET A 125 -18.03 11.74 2.51
C MET A 125 -17.05 11.72 3.66
N VAL A 126 -15.85 11.23 3.39
CA VAL A 126 -14.67 11.51 4.21
C VAL A 126 -13.94 12.68 3.58
N CYS A 127 -13.64 13.70 4.37
CA CYS A 127 -12.89 14.88 3.94
C CYS A 127 -11.71 15.14 4.87
N ALA A 128 -10.63 15.70 4.33
CA ALA A 128 -9.49 16.19 5.07
C ALA A 128 -8.98 17.49 4.41
N VAL A 129 -8.60 18.49 5.20
CA VAL A 129 -8.26 19.83 4.72
C VAL A 129 -7.12 20.45 5.51
N SER A 130 -6.50 21.47 4.92
CA SER A 130 -5.56 22.36 5.59
C SER A 130 -5.79 23.80 5.14
N GLN A 131 -5.45 24.76 5.99
CA GLN A 131 -5.46 26.18 5.60
C GLN A 131 -4.34 26.56 4.63
N GLU A 132 -3.26 25.77 4.62
CA GLU A 132 -2.14 25.96 3.70
C GLU A 132 -2.27 25.02 2.50
N ALA A 133 -1.83 25.50 1.34
CA ALA A 133 -1.60 24.63 0.20
C ALA A 133 -0.53 23.58 0.55
N LYS A 134 -0.75 22.34 0.09
CA LYS A 134 0.14 21.19 0.29
C LYS A 134 0.52 20.59 -1.07
N PRO A 135 1.48 21.16 -1.80
CA PRO A 135 1.81 20.76 -3.18
C PRO A 135 2.15 19.27 -3.35
N TYR A 136 2.74 18.65 -2.32
CA TYR A 136 3.10 17.22 -2.33
C TYR A 136 1.88 16.29 -2.44
N LEU A 137 0.67 16.77 -2.16
CA LEU A 137 -0.56 15.98 -2.33
C LEU A 137 -0.79 15.59 -3.79
N ALA A 138 -0.19 16.31 -4.76
CA ALA A 138 -0.32 16.01 -6.19
C ALA A 138 0.19 14.61 -6.56
N ASP A 139 1.16 14.09 -5.80
CA ASP A 139 1.82 12.80 -6.05
C ASP A 139 1.27 11.68 -5.13
N ILE A 140 0.24 11.95 -4.33
CA ILE A 140 -0.32 10.97 -3.39
C ILE A 140 -1.27 9.99 -4.09
N ASP A 141 -1.04 8.70 -3.85
CA ASP A 141 -1.93 7.64 -4.30
C ASP A 141 -3.27 7.68 -3.52
N LEU A 142 -4.36 7.93 -4.26
CA LEU A 142 -5.73 7.92 -3.77
C LEU A 142 -6.18 6.59 -3.15
N ARG A 143 -5.48 5.48 -3.41
CA ARG A 143 -5.83 4.15 -2.88
C ARG A 143 -5.98 4.16 -1.37
N VAL A 144 -5.07 4.82 -0.65
CA VAL A 144 -5.11 4.87 0.83
C VAL A 144 -6.34 5.62 1.33
N VAL A 145 -6.68 6.75 0.69
CA VAL A 145 -7.84 7.57 1.05
C VAL A 145 -9.14 6.80 0.79
N LYS A 146 -9.23 6.12 -0.35
CA LYS A 146 -10.38 5.28 -0.72
C LYS A 146 -10.56 4.09 0.21
N GLN A 147 -9.48 3.39 0.58
CA GLN A 147 -9.52 2.28 1.54
C GLN A 147 -10.06 2.71 2.91
N VAL A 148 -9.67 3.90 3.38
CA VAL A 148 -10.21 4.47 4.63
C VAL A 148 -11.72 4.72 4.51
N ALA A 149 -12.18 5.28 3.39
CA ALA A 149 -13.61 5.53 3.18
C ALA A 149 -14.44 4.25 3.00
N GLU A 150 -13.91 3.22 2.33
CA GLU A 150 -14.52 1.90 2.20
C GLU A 150 -14.65 1.20 3.56
N LEU A 151 -13.62 1.29 4.39
CA LEU A 151 -13.64 0.75 5.75
C LEU A 151 -14.69 1.47 6.60
N ILE A 152 -14.76 2.81 6.51
CA ILE A 152 -15.78 3.61 7.20
C ILE A 152 -17.19 3.24 6.70
N GLY A 153 -17.40 3.04 5.39
CA GLY A 153 -18.68 2.58 4.84
C GLY A 153 -19.10 1.21 5.37
N THR A 154 -18.16 0.27 5.47
CA THR A 154 -18.38 -1.07 6.04
C THR A 154 -18.78 -1.02 7.52
N LEU A 155 -18.23 -0.04 8.26
CA LEU A 155 -18.53 0.18 9.67
C LEU A 155 -19.91 0.80 9.91
N ILE A 156 -20.45 1.56 8.96
CA ILE A 156 -21.74 2.26 9.08
C ILE A 156 -22.95 1.32 8.85
N GLU A 157 -22.84 0.30 7.99
CA GLU A 157 -23.98 -0.55 7.58
C GLU A 157 -24.01 -1.98 8.15
N SER A 158 -23.13 -2.32 9.10
CA SER A 158 -23.20 -3.64 9.75
C SER A 158 -24.52 -3.79 10.54
N PRO A 159 -25.44 -4.74 10.19
CA PRO A 159 -26.69 -4.92 10.92
C PRO A 159 -26.42 -5.55 12.30
N ASP A 160 -26.57 -4.70 13.31
CA ASP A 160 -26.91 -4.95 14.72
C ASP A 160 -26.44 -6.27 15.38
N LYS A 161 -25.40 -6.17 16.22
CA LYS A 161 -25.32 -6.90 17.50
C LYS A 161 -24.63 -6.05 18.58
N GLY A 162 -25.41 -5.23 19.28
CA GLY A 162 -25.17 -4.84 20.68
C GLY A 162 -24.18 -3.69 20.91
N PRO A 163 -24.11 -3.18 22.16
CA PRO A 163 -23.40 -1.95 22.48
C PRO A 163 -21.92 -2.10 22.16
N ASP A 164 -21.41 -1.11 21.43
CA ASP A 164 -20.04 -0.66 21.55
C ASP A 164 -18.95 -1.71 21.22
N THR A 165 -19.03 -2.50 20.15
CA THR A 165 -18.04 -3.58 19.93
C THR A 165 -16.62 -3.07 19.69
N THR A 166 -16.39 -1.97 18.97
CA THR A 166 -15.00 -1.48 18.77
C THR A 166 -14.50 -0.64 19.94
N ALA A 167 -15.30 0.24 20.55
CA ALA A 167 -14.84 0.94 21.75
C ALA A 167 -14.83 0.00 22.96
N SER A 168 -15.71 -1.02 23.05
CA SER A 168 -15.56 -2.13 24.00
C SER A 168 -14.39 -3.05 23.66
N GLN A 169 -14.03 -3.29 22.39
CA GLN A 169 -12.81 -4.04 22.05
C GLN A 169 -11.55 -3.24 22.40
N ARG A 170 -11.52 -1.94 22.11
CA ARG A 170 -10.43 -1.04 22.53
C ARG A 170 -10.38 -0.88 24.04
N ALA A 171 -11.51 -0.72 24.70
CA ALA A 171 -11.60 -0.67 26.15
C ALA A 171 -11.22 -2.02 26.76
N ALA A 172 -11.56 -3.14 26.14
CA ALA A 172 -11.14 -4.48 26.56
C ALA A 172 -9.62 -4.64 26.40
N ILE A 173 -9.05 -4.27 25.26
CA ILE A 173 -7.59 -4.30 25.03
C ILE A 173 -6.89 -3.35 26.01
N ARG A 174 -7.36 -2.11 26.18
CA ARG A 174 -6.82 -1.16 27.17
C ARG A 174 -6.99 -1.66 28.60
N THR A 175 -8.07 -2.35 28.90
CA THR A 175 -8.27 -3.00 30.21
C THR A 175 -7.23 -4.09 30.39
N VAL A 176 -6.99 -4.94 29.38
CA VAL A 176 -5.93 -5.96 29.38
C VAL A 176 -4.54 -5.32 29.54
N VAL A 177 -4.25 -4.22 28.84
CA VAL A 177 -2.99 -3.46 28.95
C VAL A 177 -2.82 -2.86 30.34
N TYR A 178 -3.84 -2.15 30.84
CA TYR A 178 -3.80 -1.44 32.12
C TYR A 178 -3.78 -2.40 33.32
N GLN A 179 -4.64 -3.42 33.31
CA GLN A 179 -4.71 -4.44 34.35
C GLN A 179 -3.61 -5.49 34.22
N ARG A 180 -2.86 -5.50 33.10
CA ARG A 180 -1.91 -6.55 32.72
C ARG A 180 -2.56 -7.94 32.75
N ASP A 181 -3.78 -8.02 32.22
CA ASP A 181 -4.61 -9.23 32.18
C ASP A 181 -4.19 -10.17 31.03
N PHE A 182 -2.93 -10.57 31.10
CA PHE A 182 -2.31 -11.56 30.23
C PHE A 182 -1.25 -12.32 31.02
N GLU A 183 -1.09 -13.58 30.68
CA GLU A 183 -0.03 -14.42 31.23
C GLU A 183 1.21 -14.33 30.34
N VAL A 184 2.38 -14.38 30.96
CA VAL A 184 3.64 -14.56 30.25
C VAL A 184 4.10 -15.98 30.52
N VAL A 185 4.18 -16.78 29.46
CA VAL A 185 4.83 -18.10 29.48
C VAL A 185 6.20 -17.98 28.82
N PHE A 186 7.09 -18.89 29.18
CA PHE A 186 8.46 -18.89 28.70
C PHE A 186 8.71 -20.18 27.93
N GLN A 187 9.23 -20.07 26.72
CA GLN A 187 9.70 -21.21 25.97
C GLN A 187 11.23 -21.28 26.05
N PRO A 188 11.81 -22.38 26.57
CA PRO A 188 13.26 -22.51 26.65
C PRO A 188 13.94 -22.65 25.29
N ILE A 189 15.10 -22.02 25.17
CA ILE A 189 16.07 -22.16 24.08
C ILE A 189 17.21 -23.01 24.62
N HIS A 190 17.47 -24.14 23.96
CA HIS A 190 18.43 -25.14 24.42
C HIS A 190 19.70 -25.12 23.58
N ASP A 191 20.83 -25.34 24.25
CA ASP A 191 22.07 -25.75 23.60
C ASP A 191 21.87 -27.17 23.02
N VAL A 192 22.07 -27.33 21.72
CA VAL A 192 21.72 -28.58 21.02
C VAL A 192 22.56 -29.77 21.48
N THR A 193 23.78 -29.54 21.96
CA THR A 193 24.73 -30.60 22.33
C THR A 193 24.57 -31.03 23.79
N SER A 194 24.43 -30.06 24.70
CA SER A 194 24.35 -30.31 26.14
C SER A 194 22.93 -30.38 26.68
N GLY A 195 21.93 -29.93 25.90
CA GLY A 195 20.53 -29.83 26.30
C GLY A 195 20.26 -28.72 27.31
N LYS A 196 21.29 -28.00 27.79
CA LYS A 196 21.15 -26.95 28.79
C LYS A 196 20.36 -25.78 28.23
N VAL A 197 19.54 -25.17 29.09
CA VAL A 197 18.80 -23.96 28.74
C VAL A 197 19.75 -22.77 28.71
N MET A 198 19.87 -22.12 27.55
CA MET A 198 20.68 -20.92 27.35
C MET A 198 19.88 -19.65 27.58
N GLY A 199 18.62 -19.68 27.16
CA GLY A 199 17.71 -18.55 27.17
C GLY A 199 16.27 -19.00 27.23
N VAL A 200 15.37 -18.03 27.41
CA VAL A 200 13.93 -18.25 27.32
C VAL A 200 13.30 -17.14 26.51
N GLU A 201 12.41 -17.52 25.60
CA GLU A 201 11.56 -16.56 24.89
C GLU A 201 10.29 -16.31 25.71
N ALA A 202 10.01 -15.05 25.99
CA ALA A 202 8.82 -14.62 26.70
C ALA A 202 7.65 -14.45 25.72
N LEU A 203 6.61 -15.25 25.92
CA LEU A 203 5.44 -15.32 25.05
C LEU A 203 4.18 -14.92 25.81
N ALA A 204 3.50 -13.87 25.35
CA ALA A 204 2.24 -13.44 25.92
C ALA A 204 1.11 -14.43 25.60
N ARG A 205 0.23 -14.68 26.57
CA ARG A 205 -0.97 -15.52 26.48
C ARG A 205 -2.15 -14.77 27.04
N PHE A 206 -3.22 -14.72 26.25
CA PHE A 206 -4.44 -14.00 26.63
C PHE A 206 -5.50 -15.03 27.08
N PRO A 207 -6.03 -14.94 28.31
CA PRO A 207 -6.82 -16.00 28.94
C PRO A 207 -8.26 -16.15 28.40
N HIS A 208 -8.74 -15.26 27.52
CA HIS A 208 -10.14 -15.23 27.10
C HIS A 208 -10.31 -15.47 25.60
N ALA A 209 -11.17 -16.45 25.24
CA ALA A 209 -11.64 -16.65 23.87
C ALA A 209 -12.42 -15.40 23.38
N PRO A 210 -12.34 -15.02 22.10
CA PRO A 210 -11.88 -15.81 20.95
C PRO A 210 -10.38 -15.67 20.61
N PHE A 211 -9.58 -15.09 21.52
CA PHE A 211 -8.25 -14.57 21.17
C PHE A 211 -7.15 -15.64 21.21
N ARG A 212 -6.73 -16.09 20.02
CA ARG A 212 -5.36 -16.65 19.86
C ARG A 212 -4.35 -15.49 20.02
N PRO A 213 -3.16 -15.70 20.61
CA PRO A 213 -2.16 -14.63 20.80
C PRO A 213 -1.95 -13.78 19.54
N ASP A 214 -1.75 -14.41 18.39
CA ASP A 214 -1.54 -13.75 17.10
C ASP A 214 -2.75 -12.92 16.67
N ALA A 215 -3.96 -13.43 16.91
CA ALA A 215 -5.20 -12.72 16.58
C ALA A 215 -5.42 -11.50 17.48
N PHE A 216 -5.04 -11.57 18.76
CA PHE A 216 -5.13 -10.45 19.69
C PHE A 216 -4.12 -9.35 19.36
N LEU A 217 -2.86 -9.74 19.10
CA LEU A 217 -1.79 -8.82 18.70
C LEU A 217 -2.14 -8.14 17.38
N ALA A 218 -2.60 -8.91 16.38
CA ALA A 218 -3.07 -8.35 15.10
C ALA A 218 -4.26 -7.41 15.29
N GLN A 219 -5.21 -7.74 16.17
CA GLN A 219 -6.34 -6.87 16.48
C GLN A 219 -5.89 -5.57 17.17
N ALA A 220 -4.96 -5.65 18.12
CA ALA A 220 -4.38 -4.48 18.77
C ALA A 220 -3.66 -3.58 17.75
N ALA A 221 -2.88 -4.16 16.83
CA ALA A 221 -2.23 -3.44 15.75
C ALA A 221 -3.24 -2.72 14.84
N LEU A 222 -4.27 -3.43 14.38
CA LEU A 222 -5.37 -2.85 13.57
C LEU A 222 -6.11 -1.70 14.27
N LEU A 223 -6.20 -1.75 15.60
CA LEU A 223 -6.87 -0.73 16.41
C LEU A 223 -5.95 0.43 16.85
N GLY A 224 -4.67 0.41 16.48
CA GLY A 224 -3.67 1.42 16.85
C GLY A 224 -3.15 1.29 18.29
N LEU A 225 -3.39 0.13 18.94
CA LEU A 225 -3.01 -0.16 20.32
C LEU A 225 -1.81 -1.13 20.41
N GLY A 226 -1.19 -1.49 19.28
CA GLY A 226 -0.05 -2.43 19.25
C GLY A 226 1.12 -2.00 20.13
N ILE A 227 1.58 -0.75 19.96
CA ILE A 227 2.68 -0.19 20.76
C ILE A 227 2.34 -0.15 22.26
N GLU A 228 1.12 0.27 22.63
CA GLU A 228 0.67 0.29 24.04
C GLU A 228 0.73 -1.12 24.64
N LEU A 229 0.29 -2.12 23.89
CA LEU A 229 0.27 -3.52 24.31
C LEU A 229 1.68 -4.11 24.42
N GLU A 230 2.53 -3.93 23.40
CA GLU A 230 3.92 -4.40 23.42
C GLU A 230 4.71 -3.78 24.57
N THR A 231 4.53 -2.48 24.82
CA THR A 231 5.14 -1.75 25.95
C THR A 231 4.71 -2.36 27.30
N ALA A 232 3.43 -2.70 27.45
CA ALA A 232 2.93 -3.34 28.67
C ALA A 232 3.43 -4.77 28.84
N ILE A 233 3.57 -5.53 27.75
CA ILE A 233 4.16 -6.86 27.74
C ILE A 233 5.63 -6.77 28.16
N LEU A 234 6.43 -5.89 27.57
CA LEU A 234 7.84 -5.65 27.95
C LEU A 234 7.97 -5.32 29.44
N ALA A 235 7.18 -4.36 29.93
CA ALA A 235 7.19 -3.99 31.34
C ALA A 235 6.80 -5.15 32.27
N ARG A 236 5.90 -6.03 31.83
CA ARG A 236 5.54 -7.24 32.57
C ARG A 236 6.68 -8.26 32.57
N VAL A 237 7.26 -8.56 31.41
CA VAL A 237 8.38 -9.49 31.29
C VAL A 237 9.56 -9.02 32.13
N PHE A 238 9.93 -7.74 32.03
CA PHE A 238 11.05 -7.16 32.79
C PHE A 238 10.84 -7.25 34.30
N SER A 239 9.61 -7.08 34.78
CA SER A 239 9.28 -7.29 36.20
C SER A 239 9.48 -8.73 36.69
N MET A 240 9.54 -9.70 35.77
CA MET A 240 9.73 -11.13 36.08
C MET A 240 11.19 -11.56 35.97
N VAL A 241 12.05 -10.82 35.24
CA VAL A 241 13.47 -11.15 35.02
C VAL A 241 14.24 -11.43 36.32
N PRO A 242 14.09 -10.65 37.41
CA PRO A 242 14.81 -10.93 38.67
C PRO A 242 14.44 -12.26 39.35
N ARG A 243 13.36 -12.91 38.92
CA ARG A 243 12.93 -14.22 39.45
C ARG A 243 13.40 -15.39 38.60
N LEU A 244 13.98 -15.13 37.43
CA LEU A 244 14.49 -16.15 36.52
C LEU A 244 15.96 -16.45 36.84
N PRO A 245 16.44 -17.69 36.61
CA PRO A 245 17.84 -18.07 36.87
C PRO A 245 18.83 -17.08 36.24
N GLU A 246 19.86 -16.66 36.96
CA GLU A 246 20.75 -15.56 36.55
C GLU A 246 21.49 -15.83 35.23
N GLU A 247 21.74 -17.10 34.92
CA GLU A 247 22.50 -17.55 33.76
C GLU A 247 21.69 -17.55 32.45
N VAL A 248 20.36 -17.41 32.55
CA VAL A 248 19.44 -17.52 31.42
C VAL A 248 19.11 -16.12 30.88
N PHE A 249 19.29 -15.91 29.58
CA PHE A 249 18.84 -14.69 28.92
C PHE A 249 17.33 -14.73 28.64
N VAL A 250 16.71 -13.56 28.53
CA VAL A 250 15.27 -13.41 28.30
C VAL A 250 15.06 -12.69 26.98
N ALA A 251 14.56 -13.42 26.01
CA ALA A 251 14.14 -12.93 24.72
C ALA A 251 12.72 -12.37 24.79
N VAL A 252 12.49 -11.19 24.22
CA VAL A 252 11.17 -10.54 24.16
C VAL A 252 10.94 -9.96 22.78
N ASN A 253 9.82 -10.33 22.18
CA ASN A 253 9.34 -9.81 20.90
C ASN A 253 9.03 -8.32 20.99
N ILE A 254 9.45 -7.55 19.98
CA ILE A 254 9.17 -6.13 19.84
C ILE A 254 9.13 -5.72 18.36
N SER A 255 8.14 -4.89 18.00
CA SER A 255 8.11 -4.26 16.67
C SER A 255 9.12 -3.11 16.56
N PRO A 256 9.64 -2.80 15.36
CA PRO A 256 10.44 -1.60 15.14
C PRO A 256 9.75 -0.32 15.60
N GLY A 257 8.42 -0.22 15.42
CA GLY A 257 7.62 0.92 15.86
C GLY A 257 7.60 1.09 17.38
N ALA A 258 7.44 0.00 18.14
CA ALA A 258 7.53 0.06 19.60
C ALA A 258 8.96 0.34 20.07
N ALA A 259 9.97 -0.20 19.41
CA ALA A 259 11.38 0.03 19.75
C ALA A 259 11.79 1.51 19.65
N LEU A 260 11.24 2.24 18.67
CA LEU A 260 11.49 3.67 18.47
C LEU A 260 10.99 4.55 19.63
N VAL A 261 9.92 4.14 20.32
CA VAL A 261 9.25 4.97 21.34
C VAL A 261 9.35 4.39 22.75
N ALA A 262 9.97 3.23 22.92
CA ALA A 262 10.07 2.56 24.21
C ALA A 262 10.89 3.39 25.22
N PRO A 263 10.41 3.58 26.47
CA PRO A 263 11.13 4.32 27.50
C PRO A 263 12.25 3.47 28.12
N TRP A 264 13.28 3.15 27.34
CA TRP A 264 14.37 2.22 27.70
C TRP A 264 15.03 2.52 29.04
N ALA A 265 15.29 3.80 29.33
CA ALA A 265 15.92 4.21 30.58
C ALA A 265 15.08 3.79 31.81
N GLN A 266 13.76 3.95 31.73
CA GLN A 266 12.82 3.58 32.79
C GLN A 266 12.65 2.05 32.87
N MET A 267 12.49 1.40 31.72
CA MET A 267 12.24 -0.04 31.65
C MET A 267 13.42 -0.87 32.15
N LEU A 268 14.65 -0.42 31.91
CA LEU A 268 15.88 -1.11 32.26
C LEU A 268 16.45 -0.69 33.62
N ALA A 269 15.73 0.09 34.43
CA ALA A 269 16.26 0.64 35.68
C ALA A 269 16.56 -0.44 36.74
N ASP A 270 15.71 -1.47 36.83
CA ASP A 270 15.71 -2.46 37.92
C ASP A 270 16.13 -3.88 37.47
N ILE A 271 16.73 -4.00 36.28
CA ILE A 271 17.16 -5.29 35.72
C ILE A 271 18.56 -5.21 35.13
N GLU A 272 19.26 -6.35 35.09
CA GLU A 272 20.56 -6.48 34.41
C GLU A 272 20.34 -6.48 32.89
N PRO A 273 20.70 -5.42 32.14
CA PRO A 273 20.31 -5.29 30.74
C PRO A 273 21.00 -6.32 29.83
N SER A 274 22.17 -6.82 30.22
CA SER A 274 22.89 -7.87 29.49
C SER A 274 22.13 -9.20 29.39
N ARG A 275 21.12 -9.39 30.25
CA ARG A 275 20.21 -10.54 30.22
C ARG A 275 19.08 -10.41 29.20
N ILE A 276 18.85 -9.22 28.62
CA ILE A 276 17.73 -8.97 27.72
C ILE A 276 18.16 -9.14 26.27
N VAL A 277 17.35 -9.87 25.52
CA VAL A 277 17.42 -9.97 24.06
C VAL A 277 16.11 -9.41 23.50
N LEU A 278 16.19 -8.40 22.64
CA LEU A 278 15.03 -7.87 21.92
C LEU A 278 14.94 -8.57 20.57
N GLU A 279 13.82 -9.25 20.33
CA GLU A 279 13.57 -9.95 19.07
C GLU A 279 12.74 -9.03 18.16
N LEU A 280 13.37 -8.55 17.09
CA LEU A 280 12.71 -7.68 16.11
C LEU A 280 11.93 -8.52 15.11
N THR A 281 10.62 -8.25 15.03
CA THR A 281 9.70 -8.97 14.14
C THR A 281 9.96 -8.62 12.67
N GLU A 282 9.85 -9.61 11.77
CA GLU A 282 10.08 -9.44 10.33
C GLU A 282 8.96 -8.66 9.62
N HIS A 283 7.72 -8.77 10.11
CA HIS A 283 6.52 -8.33 9.39
C HIS A 283 6.37 -6.80 9.28
N ASP A 284 7.16 -6.04 10.05
CA ASP A 284 7.16 -4.58 10.03
C ASP A 284 8.35 -4.03 9.24
N ALA A 285 8.06 -3.30 8.17
CA ALA A 285 9.10 -2.66 7.37
C ALA A 285 9.76 -1.50 8.13
N VAL A 286 11.08 -1.52 8.23
CA VAL A 286 11.86 -0.39 8.73
C VAL A 286 12.05 0.63 7.60
N LEU A 287 11.43 1.79 7.73
CA LEU A 287 11.56 2.90 6.76
C LEU A 287 12.92 3.63 6.90
N ASP A 288 13.46 3.68 8.13
CA ASP A 288 14.71 4.34 8.45
C ASP A 288 15.48 3.54 9.53
N TYR A 289 16.53 2.85 9.09
CA TYR A 289 17.39 2.07 9.98
C TYR A 289 18.26 2.93 10.88
N GLY A 290 18.61 4.15 10.46
CA GLY A 290 19.39 5.07 11.29
C GLY A 290 18.59 5.53 12.50
N ALA A 291 17.32 5.88 12.30
CA ALA A 291 16.42 6.24 13.40
C ALA A 291 16.20 5.07 14.37
N LEU A 292 16.10 3.84 13.87
CA LEU A 292 15.96 2.65 14.71
C LEU A 292 17.24 2.36 15.51
N GLU A 293 18.42 2.48 14.89
CA GLU A 293 19.71 2.31 15.55
C GLU A 293 19.89 3.36 16.65
N ASP A 294 19.60 4.63 16.37
CA ASP A 294 19.63 5.72 17.35
C ASP A 294 18.69 5.47 18.54
N ALA A 295 17.50 4.89 18.30
CA ALA A 295 16.55 4.58 19.35
C ALA A 295 16.95 3.36 20.20
N LEU A 296 17.68 2.40 19.62
CA LEU A 296 18.17 1.21 20.30
C LEU A 296 19.51 1.45 21.03
N GLU A 297 20.30 2.44 20.62
CA GLU A 297 21.61 2.74 21.22
C GLU A 297 21.56 2.94 22.77
N PRO A 298 20.56 3.62 23.37
CA PRO A 298 20.44 3.74 24.81
C PRO A 298 20.31 2.41 25.57
N CYS A 299 19.74 1.37 24.95
CA CYS A 299 19.64 0.04 25.56
C CYS A 299 20.84 -0.84 25.20
N ARG A 300 21.32 -0.81 23.95
CA ARG A 300 22.50 -1.58 23.50
C ARG A 300 23.77 -1.19 24.24
N SER A 301 24.02 0.10 24.46
CA SER A 301 25.16 0.59 25.24
C SER A 301 25.18 0.11 26.70
N ARG A 302 24.03 -0.35 27.22
CA ARG A 302 23.89 -0.95 28.56
C ARG A 302 23.97 -2.48 28.56
N GLY A 303 24.12 -3.11 27.39
CA GLY A 303 24.31 -4.54 27.21
C GLY A 303 23.10 -5.29 26.65
N VAL A 304 21.98 -4.62 26.36
CA VAL A 304 20.84 -5.28 25.70
C VAL A 304 21.27 -5.79 24.33
N ARG A 305 20.92 -7.05 24.04
CA ARG A 305 21.23 -7.73 22.78
C ARG A 305 20.01 -7.72 21.86
N ILE A 306 20.26 -7.89 20.58
CA ILE A 306 19.24 -7.93 19.52
C ILE A 306 19.24 -9.32 18.88
N ALA A 307 18.04 -9.84 18.64
CA ALA A 307 17.80 -10.96 17.75
C ALA A 307 16.97 -10.49 16.56
N VAL A 308 17.24 -11.07 15.38
CA VAL A 308 16.33 -10.97 14.24
C VAL A 308 15.53 -12.25 14.16
N ASP A 309 14.22 -12.11 14.17
CA ASP A 309 13.27 -13.22 14.15
C ASP A 309 12.88 -13.64 12.72
N ASP A 310 12.37 -14.86 12.56
CA ASP A 310 11.81 -15.42 11.31
C ASP A 310 12.72 -15.37 10.06
N VAL A 311 14.06 -15.39 10.22
CA VAL A 311 14.98 -15.33 9.07
C VAL A 311 14.76 -16.52 8.14
N GLY A 312 14.32 -16.21 6.90
CA GLY A 312 14.00 -17.21 5.88
C GLY A 312 12.55 -17.25 5.42
N ALA A 313 11.62 -16.62 6.14
CA ALA A 313 10.20 -16.54 5.75
C ALA A 313 9.91 -15.39 4.76
N GLY A 314 10.72 -14.32 4.76
CA GLY A 314 10.61 -13.17 3.84
C GLY A 314 11.94 -12.47 3.51
N PHE A 315 11.86 -11.31 2.83
CA PHE A 315 13.04 -10.53 2.39
C PHE A 315 13.50 -9.47 3.41
N SER A 316 12.63 -9.04 4.33
CA SER A 316 12.92 -7.97 5.29
C SER A 316 13.90 -8.44 6.37
N SER A 317 13.81 -9.72 6.78
CA SER A 317 14.66 -10.34 7.79
C SER A 317 16.16 -10.26 7.46
N PHE A 318 16.57 -10.49 6.21
CA PHE A 318 17.98 -10.35 5.83
C PHE A 318 18.49 -8.90 5.86
N SER A 319 17.61 -7.92 5.60
CA SER A 319 17.97 -6.51 5.73
C SER A 319 18.21 -6.15 7.19
N HIS A 320 17.36 -6.64 8.11
CA HIS A 320 17.58 -6.50 9.57
C HIS A 320 18.94 -7.10 9.99
N VAL A 321 19.29 -8.28 9.49
CA VAL A 321 20.58 -8.92 9.81
C VAL A 321 21.76 -8.05 9.39
N LEU A 322 21.73 -7.51 8.17
CA LEU A 322 22.85 -6.74 7.61
C LEU A 322 23.00 -5.36 8.26
N GLU A 323 21.89 -4.67 8.53
CA GLU A 323 21.92 -3.28 9.02
C GLU A 323 22.08 -3.21 10.55
N LEU A 324 21.52 -4.15 11.32
CA LEU A 324 21.49 -4.06 12.78
C LEU A 324 22.65 -4.79 13.49
N SER A 325 23.42 -5.62 12.78
CA SER A 325 24.48 -6.47 13.37
C SER A 325 24.02 -7.16 14.67
N PRO A 326 23.04 -8.09 14.61
CA PRO A 326 22.44 -8.69 15.79
C PRO A 326 23.36 -9.73 16.44
N GLU A 327 23.17 -10.00 17.73
CA GLU A 327 23.87 -11.08 18.44
C GLU A 327 23.21 -12.44 18.21
N PHE A 328 21.92 -12.46 17.84
CA PHE A 328 21.18 -13.69 17.53
C PHE A 328 20.44 -13.60 16.19
N VAL A 329 20.37 -14.73 15.50
CA VAL A 329 19.59 -14.91 14.28
C VAL A 329 18.71 -16.13 14.45
N LYS A 330 17.39 -15.95 14.48
CA LYS A 330 16.44 -17.05 14.59
C LYS A 330 16.01 -17.46 13.18
N ILE A 331 16.20 -18.74 12.82
CA ILE A 331 15.72 -19.26 11.54
C ILE A 331 14.33 -19.84 11.71
N ASP A 332 13.42 -19.45 10.81
CA ASP A 332 12.01 -19.84 10.87
C ASP A 332 11.83 -21.37 10.73
N GLN A 333 10.74 -21.87 11.31
CA GLN A 333 10.35 -23.27 11.21
C GLN A 333 10.21 -23.75 9.75
N SER A 334 9.94 -22.88 8.77
CA SER A 334 9.90 -23.27 7.36
C SER A 334 11.24 -23.78 6.85
N ILE A 335 12.36 -23.34 7.43
CA ILE A 335 13.71 -23.85 7.16
C ILE A 335 13.99 -25.10 8.00
N THR A 336 13.69 -25.07 9.30
CA THR A 336 14.01 -26.16 10.23
C THR A 336 13.19 -27.43 9.95
N ARG A 337 11.93 -27.27 9.56
CA ARG A 337 11.03 -28.41 9.34
C ARG A 337 11.56 -29.32 8.23
N ASN A 338 11.57 -30.62 8.44
CA ASN A 338 12.08 -31.62 7.49
C ASN A 338 13.55 -31.40 7.02
N ILE A 339 14.39 -30.68 7.77
CA ILE A 339 15.81 -30.42 7.43
C ILE A 339 16.67 -31.71 7.41
N ASP A 340 16.19 -32.76 8.06
CA ASP A 340 16.76 -34.11 8.09
C ASP A 340 16.59 -34.89 6.78
N VAL A 341 15.60 -34.54 5.96
CA VAL A 341 15.33 -35.18 4.66
C VAL A 341 15.48 -34.24 3.46
N ASP A 342 15.50 -32.93 3.68
CA ASP A 342 15.64 -31.91 2.64
C ASP A 342 17.05 -31.30 2.61
N ASP A 343 17.86 -31.79 1.66
CA ASP A 343 19.20 -31.31 1.39
C ASP A 343 19.27 -29.80 1.06
N THR A 344 18.22 -29.22 0.50
CA THR A 344 18.18 -27.79 0.15
C THR A 344 18.05 -26.96 1.43
N ARG A 345 17.12 -27.33 2.31
CA ARG A 345 16.97 -26.70 3.63
C ARG A 345 18.22 -26.83 4.47
N ARG A 346 18.84 -28.02 4.48
CA ARG A 346 20.10 -28.25 5.18
C ARG A 346 21.23 -27.33 4.69
N ARG A 347 21.38 -27.18 3.38
CA ARG A 347 22.39 -26.28 2.79
C ARG A 347 22.09 -24.81 3.06
N LEU A 348 20.82 -24.42 3.02
CA LEU A 348 20.39 -23.06 3.34
C LEU A 348 20.68 -22.71 4.80
N ALA A 349 20.26 -23.58 5.73
CA ALA A 349 20.54 -23.43 7.16
C ALA A 349 22.04 -23.34 7.45
N HIS A 350 22.86 -24.18 6.79
CA HIS A 350 24.31 -24.10 6.89
C HIS A 350 24.89 -22.76 6.38
N ALA A 351 24.39 -22.26 5.25
CA ALA A 351 24.82 -20.97 4.71
C ALA A 351 24.45 -19.79 5.63
N ILE A 352 23.26 -19.83 6.24
CA ILE A 352 22.82 -18.84 7.23
C ILE A 352 23.70 -18.92 8.48
N ALA A 353 23.93 -20.13 9.00
CA ALA A 353 24.79 -20.35 10.16
C ALA A 353 26.21 -19.83 9.96
N GLU A 354 26.78 -20.05 8.78
CA GLU A 354 28.11 -19.52 8.47
C GLU A 354 28.11 -17.99 8.33
N LEU A 355 27.15 -17.41 7.61
CA LEU A 355 27.06 -15.96 7.44
C LEU A 355 26.91 -15.27 8.81
N ALA A 356 25.98 -15.74 9.64
CA ALA A 356 25.79 -15.26 11.00
C ALA A 356 27.07 -15.40 11.83
N GLY A 357 27.75 -16.55 11.76
CA GLY A 357 29.01 -16.78 12.44
C GLY A 357 30.13 -15.82 12.00
N GLN A 358 30.21 -15.48 10.71
CA GLN A 358 31.16 -14.47 10.21
C GLN A 358 30.88 -13.06 10.73
N MET A 359 29.61 -12.77 11.06
CA MET A 359 29.17 -11.53 11.67
C MET A 359 29.28 -11.54 13.21
N GLY A 360 29.61 -12.69 13.81
CA GLY A 360 29.67 -12.88 15.25
C GLY A 360 28.32 -13.17 15.92
N ALA A 361 27.27 -13.47 15.13
CA ALA A 361 25.94 -13.81 15.61
C ALA A 361 25.77 -15.32 15.86
N THR A 362 24.95 -15.68 16.86
CA THR A 362 24.57 -17.08 17.13
C THR A 362 23.24 -17.40 16.46
N VAL A 363 23.17 -18.51 15.72
CA VAL A 363 21.91 -18.95 15.11
C VAL A 363 21.10 -19.79 16.08
N ILE A 364 19.79 -19.56 16.11
CA ILE A 364 18.80 -20.33 16.86
C ILE A 364 17.84 -20.98 15.85
N ALA A 365 17.71 -22.30 15.88
CA ALA A 365 16.75 -23.01 15.04
C ALA A 365 15.38 -23.13 15.70
N GLU A 366 14.33 -22.62 15.06
CA GLU A 366 12.97 -22.70 15.58
C GLU A 366 12.17 -23.86 15.02
N GLY A 367 11.15 -24.27 15.77
CA GLY A 367 10.18 -25.26 15.30
C GLY A 367 10.75 -26.67 15.19
N VAL A 368 11.74 -27.03 16.02
CA VAL A 368 12.22 -28.42 16.09
C VAL A 368 11.11 -29.33 16.65
N GLU A 369 10.61 -30.26 15.83
CA GLU A 369 9.51 -31.17 16.15
C GLU A 369 9.95 -32.64 16.26
N SER A 370 11.19 -32.97 15.86
CA SER A 370 11.71 -34.35 15.86
C SER A 370 13.22 -34.46 16.15
N GLN A 371 13.66 -35.67 16.51
CA GLN A 371 15.09 -35.98 16.70
C GLN A 371 15.91 -35.77 15.42
N GLY A 372 15.39 -36.20 14.27
CA GLY A 372 16.09 -36.03 12.99
C GLY A 372 16.37 -34.56 12.68
N GLU A 373 15.40 -33.67 12.92
CA GLU A 373 15.58 -32.23 12.74
C GLU A 373 16.63 -31.67 13.71
N LEU A 374 16.60 -32.09 14.99
CA LEU A 374 17.59 -31.69 16.00
C LEU A 374 19.02 -32.10 15.60
N ASP A 375 19.19 -33.34 15.14
CA ASP A 375 20.48 -33.87 14.69
C ASP A 375 21.00 -33.11 13.47
N ALA A 376 20.12 -32.84 12.51
CA ALA A 376 20.47 -32.11 11.30
C ALA A 376 20.80 -30.63 11.58
N VAL A 377 20.11 -29.98 12.52
CA VAL A 377 20.44 -28.63 13.03
C VAL A 377 21.85 -28.62 13.64
N GLY A 378 22.16 -29.58 14.51
CA GLY A 378 23.50 -29.73 15.09
C GLY A 378 24.59 -29.97 14.02
N ALA A 379 24.31 -30.84 13.04
CA ALA A 379 25.26 -31.19 11.98
C ALA A 379 25.63 -30.03 11.05
N VAL A 380 24.74 -29.03 10.88
CA VAL A 380 25.03 -27.84 10.08
C VAL A 380 25.77 -26.74 10.85
N GLY A 381 26.02 -26.94 12.14
CA GLY A 381 26.78 -26.03 13.01
C GLY A 381 25.92 -25.05 13.79
N ILE A 382 24.60 -25.25 13.87
CA ILE A 382 23.71 -24.42 14.70
C ILE A 382 23.75 -24.97 16.12
N THR A 383 24.08 -24.12 17.10
CA THR A 383 24.32 -24.53 18.49
C THR A 383 23.13 -24.34 19.41
N ALA A 384 22.12 -23.56 19.01
CA ALA A 384 20.94 -23.28 19.81
C ALA A 384 19.66 -23.66 19.06
N ALA A 385 18.67 -24.21 19.77
CA ALA A 385 17.39 -24.61 19.18
C ALA A 385 16.21 -24.44 20.15
N GLN A 386 15.05 -24.22 19.57
CA GLN A 386 13.76 -24.10 20.24
C GLN A 386 12.70 -24.86 19.45
N GLY A 387 11.82 -25.58 20.16
CA GLY A 387 10.77 -26.36 19.53
C GLY A 387 10.04 -27.27 20.50
N PHE A 388 8.85 -27.74 20.13
CA PHE A 388 8.01 -28.56 21.01
C PHE A 388 8.61 -29.94 21.31
N PHE A 389 9.55 -30.41 20.50
CA PHE A 389 10.31 -31.62 20.77
C PHE A 389 11.27 -31.45 21.95
N LEU A 390 11.82 -30.25 22.14
CA LEU A 390 12.75 -29.91 23.21
C LEU A 390 12.01 -29.46 24.48
N SER A 391 11.14 -28.46 24.34
CA SER A 391 10.32 -27.92 25.43
C SER A 391 9.16 -27.07 24.90
N ARG A 392 7.99 -27.25 25.51
CA ARG A 392 6.81 -26.41 25.26
C ARG A 392 6.85 -25.12 26.12
N PRO A 393 6.20 -24.03 25.66
CA PRO A 393 6.02 -22.84 26.48
C PRO A 393 5.36 -23.16 27.83
N ARG A 394 5.94 -22.67 28.94
CA ARG A 394 5.46 -22.94 30.31
C ARG A 394 5.60 -21.73 31.25
N PRO A 395 4.78 -21.61 32.30
CA PRO A 395 4.93 -20.58 33.32
C PRO A 395 6.23 -20.71 34.14
N VAL A 396 6.71 -19.61 34.72
CA VAL A 396 7.95 -19.55 35.53
C VAL A 396 8.00 -20.57 36.67
N GLY A 397 6.86 -20.88 37.29
CA GLY A 397 6.77 -21.77 38.45
C GLY A 397 7.27 -23.20 38.21
N HIS A 398 7.48 -23.60 36.96
CA HIS A 398 7.95 -24.93 36.59
C HIS A 398 9.48 -25.04 36.41
N GLY A 399 10.23 -23.94 36.54
CA GLY A 399 11.67 -23.91 36.27
C GLY A 399 12.03 -24.19 34.80
N PHE A 400 13.32 -24.22 34.50
CA PHE A 400 13.85 -24.45 33.15
C PHE A 400 14.85 -25.62 33.14
N GLU A 401 14.31 -26.84 33.21
CA GLU A 401 15.12 -28.07 33.14
C GLU A 401 15.81 -28.23 31.77
N PRO A 402 17.00 -28.86 31.70
CA PRO A 402 17.62 -29.26 30.44
C PRO A 402 16.72 -30.16 29.60
N ALA A 403 16.91 -30.15 28.28
CA ALA A 403 16.22 -31.06 27.38
C ALA A 403 16.64 -32.52 27.66
N GLU A 404 15.66 -33.43 27.65
CA GLU A 404 15.92 -34.88 27.81
C GLU A 404 16.62 -35.48 26.58
N VAL A 405 16.57 -34.76 25.46
CA VAL A 405 17.16 -35.12 24.17
C VAL A 405 18.22 -34.10 23.77
N THR A 406 19.24 -34.56 23.08
CA THR A 406 20.34 -33.75 22.54
C THR A 406 20.60 -34.20 21.10
N ALA A 407 21.18 -33.34 20.29
CA ALA A 407 21.63 -33.71 18.96
C ALA A 407 22.68 -34.81 19.06
N GLU A 408 22.56 -35.86 18.26
CA GLU A 408 23.59 -36.89 18.19
C GLU A 408 24.92 -36.27 17.72
N PRO A 409 26.07 -36.71 18.25
CA PRO A 409 27.38 -36.26 17.79
C PRO A 409 27.60 -36.70 16.34
N ALA A 410 27.21 -35.85 15.40
CA ALA A 410 27.65 -35.95 14.02
C ALA A 410 29.06 -35.37 13.92
N ASP A 411 29.90 -35.94 13.04
CA ASP A 411 30.98 -35.14 12.49
C ASP A 411 30.29 -33.88 11.95
N LEU A 412 30.61 -32.71 12.53
CA LEU A 412 30.29 -31.43 11.90
C LEU A 412 30.61 -31.60 10.42
N LEU A 413 29.84 -31.00 9.51
CA LEU A 413 30.23 -30.92 8.10
C LEU A 413 31.60 -30.20 8.00
N HIS A 414 32.67 -30.94 8.27
CA HIS A 414 34.07 -30.59 8.17
C HIS A 414 34.38 -30.79 6.71
N THR A 415 33.96 -29.81 5.93
CA THR A 415 34.65 -29.60 4.67
C THR A 415 35.97 -28.93 5.04
N GLU A 416 37.06 -29.61 4.71
CA GLU A 416 38.44 -29.14 4.89
C GLU A 416 38.56 -27.64 4.60
N VAL A 417 39.35 -26.97 5.44
CA VAL A 417 39.82 -25.60 5.20
C VAL A 417 40.69 -25.62 3.96
N ASP A 418 40.10 -25.37 2.78
CA ASP A 418 40.69 -24.56 1.71
C ASP A 418 39.62 -24.07 0.70
N LEU A 419 39.70 -22.77 0.36
CA LEU A 419 39.02 -22.05 -0.76
C LEU A 419 37.54 -21.60 -0.59
N LEU A 420 37.41 -20.58 0.28
CA LEU A 420 36.26 -19.73 0.63
C LEU A 420 35.53 -19.01 -0.55
N GLY A 421 34.21 -18.84 -0.42
CA GLY A 421 33.40 -17.79 -1.08
C GLY A 421 32.74 -18.16 -2.42
N GLU A 422 33.47 -18.76 -3.34
CA GLU A 422 33.00 -18.87 -4.74
C GLU A 422 31.90 -19.93 -4.92
N ARG A 423 32.02 -21.10 -4.28
CA ARG A 423 31.01 -22.18 -4.39
C ARG A 423 29.68 -21.87 -3.68
N ARG A 424 29.72 -21.20 -2.53
CA ARG A 424 28.48 -20.78 -1.82
C ARG A 424 27.76 -19.68 -2.58
N PHE A 425 28.52 -18.71 -3.10
CA PHE A 425 27.99 -17.72 -4.02
C PHE A 425 27.43 -18.37 -5.30
N GLU A 426 28.10 -19.38 -5.87
CA GLU A 426 27.58 -20.14 -7.02
C GLU A 426 26.27 -20.84 -6.74
N LEU A 427 26.12 -21.47 -5.57
CA LEU A 427 24.89 -22.16 -5.19
C LEU A 427 23.75 -21.17 -4.93
N ALA A 428 24.02 -20.07 -4.21
CA ALA A 428 23.04 -19.00 -3.99
C ALA A 428 22.61 -18.35 -5.32
N LEU A 429 23.57 -18.07 -6.20
CA LEU A 429 23.29 -17.58 -7.55
C LEU A 429 22.43 -18.60 -8.30
N ALA A 430 22.85 -19.88 -8.38
CA ALA A 430 22.21 -20.91 -9.20
C ALA A 430 20.78 -21.28 -8.77
N HIS A 431 20.49 -21.29 -7.46
CA HIS A 431 19.21 -21.74 -6.90
C HIS A 431 18.25 -20.61 -6.53
N SER A 432 18.65 -19.35 -6.66
CA SER A 432 17.76 -18.22 -6.38
C SER A 432 16.54 -18.20 -7.33
N PRO A 433 15.32 -17.98 -6.80
CA PRO A 433 14.09 -17.89 -7.58
C PRO A 433 13.99 -16.57 -8.37
N ILE A 434 14.79 -15.57 -8.01
CA ILE A 434 14.84 -14.26 -8.68
C ILE A 434 16.04 -14.19 -9.63
N GLY A 435 15.95 -13.37 -10.67
CA GLY A 435 17.05 -13.21 -11.62
C GLY A 435 18.29 -12.64 -10.93
N MET A 436 19.45 -13.27 -11.10
CA MET A 436 20.70 -12.78 -10.53
C MET A 436 21.82 -12.84 -11.56
N ALA A 437 22.70 -11.84 -11.51
CA ALA A 437 23.90 -11.77 -12.33
C ALA A 437 25.11 -11.21 -11.57
N VAL A 438 26.29 -11.66 -11.97
CA VAL A 438 27.55 -10.96 -11.72
C VAL A 438 27.91 -10.23 -12.99
N VAL A 439 28.14 -8.92 -12.88
CA VAL A 439 28.39 -8.04 -14.01
C VAL A 439 29.76 -7.39 -13.84
N GLY A 440 30.57 -7.39 -14.89
CA GLY A 440 31.86 -6.71 -14.93
C GLY A 440 31.71 -5.20 -14.83
N LEU A 441 32.80 -4.49 -14.51
CA LEU A 441 32.77 -3.03 -14.41
C LEU A 441 32.47 -2.32 -15.75
N ASP A 442 32.63 -3.03 -16.85
CA ASP A 442 32.30 -2.62 -18.22
C ASP A 442 30.85 -2.97 -18.62
N GLY A 443 30.12 -3.68 -17.76
CA GLY A 443 28.74 -4.11 -18.00
C GLY A 443 28.60 -5.51 -18.59
N THR A 444 29.70 -6.24 -18.81
CA THR A 444 29.68 -7.62 -19.32
C THR A 444 29.08 -8.60 -18.31
N PHE A 445 28.26 -9.56 -18.75
CA PHE A 445 27.77 -10.59 -17.83
C PHE A 445 28.83 -11.66 -17.58
N LEU A 446 29.41 -11.65 -16.38
CA LEU A 446 30.38 -12.65 -15.96
C LEU A 446 29.68 -13.96 -15.57
N ARG A 447 28.53 -13.86 -14.89
CA ARG A 447 27.72 -15.00 -14.47
C ARG A 447 26.24 -14.63 -14.44
N THR A 448 25.37 -15.57 -14.77
CA THR A 448 23.91 -15.44 -14.65
C THR A 448 23.30 -16.69 -14.06
N ASN A 449 22.19 -16.56 -13.35
CA ASN A 449 21.45 -17.70 -12.84
C ASN A 449 20.36 -18.20 -13.78
N ARG A 450 19.73 -19.32 -13.40
CA ARG A 450 18.66 -19.94 -14.19
C ARG A 450 17.42 -19.05 -14.27
N ALA A 451 17.07 -18.35 -13.18
CA ALA A 451 15.91 -17.47 -13.15
C ALA A 451 16.04 -16.31 -14.14
N LEU A 452 17.20 -15.64 -14.19
CA LEU A 452 17.43 -14.54 -15.14
C LEU A 452 17.37 -15.02 -16.59
N ARG A 453 17.95 -16.19 -16.88
CA ARG A 453 17.86 -16.82 -18.20
C ARG A 453 16.44 -17.18 -18.60
N ALA A 454 15.65 -17.71 -17.66
CA ALA A 454 14.24 -18.01 -17.91
C ALA A 454 13.41 -16.75 -18.14
N MET A 455 13.68 -15.67 -17.38
CA MET A 455 12.98 -14.40 -17.47
C MET A 455 13.19 -13.70 -18.83
N LEU A 456 14.44 -13.62 -19.29
CA LEU A 456 14.82 -12.88 -20.50
C LEU A 456 14.99 -13.77 -21.75
N GLY A 457 14.96 -15.09 -21.60
CA GLY A 457 15.04 -16.05 -22.70
C GLY A 457 16.43 -16.30 -23.29
N TYR A 458 17.44 -15.49 -22.93
CA TYR A 458 18.81 -15.73 -23.38
C TYR A 458 19.44 -16.95 -22.73
N SER A 459 20.20 -17.71 -23.53
CA SER A 459 21.03 -18.80 -23.07
C SER A 459 22.24 -18.30 -22.27
N LYS A 460 22.91 -19.23 -21.57
CA LYS A 460 24.15 -18.92 -20.84
C LYS A 460 25.24 -18.35 -21.75
N TRP A 461 25.33 -18.84 -22.99
CA TRP A 461 26.35 -18.44 -23.95
C TRP A 461 26.05 -17.06 -24.54
N GLU A 462 24.79 -16.78 -24.87
CA GLU A 462 24.37 -15.46 -25.34
C GLU A 462 24.62 -14.39 -24.28
N PHE A 463 24.26 -14.65 -23.01
CA PHE A 463 24.58 -13.70 -21.93
C PHE A 463 26.07 -13.41 -21.82
N ALA A 464 26.94 -14.41 -22.00
CA ALA A 464 28.39 -14.22 -21.89
C ALA A 464 28.98 -13.33 -23.00
N GLU A 465 28.27 -13.14 -24.11
CA GLU A 465 28.65 -12.25 -25.21
C GLU A 465 27.97 -10.87 -25.15
N LEU A 466 27.02 -10.69 -24.23
CA LEU A 466 26.22 -9.48 -24.09
C LEU A 466 26.67 -8.65 -22.89
N THR A 467 26.28 -7.38 -22.94
CA THR A 467 26.37 -6.43 -21.84
C THR A 467 24.98 -6.04 -21.35
N PHE A 468 24.85 -5.55 -20.12
CA PHE A 468 23.54 -5.11 -19.62
C PHE A 468 22.97 -3.95 -20.45
N GLN A 469 23.84 -3.13 -21.05
CA GLN A 469 23.47 -2.00 -21.90
C GLN A 469 22.70 -2.45 -23.14
N GLU A 470 23.09 -3.60 -23.73
CA GLU A 470 22.47 -4.14 -24.94
C GLU A 470 21.08 -4.75 -24.70
N ILE A 471 20.81 -5.20 -23.47
CA ILE A 471 19.52 -5.79 -23.09
C ILE A 471 18.63 -4.80 -22.32
N THR A 472 19.09 -3.58 -22.07
CA THR A 472 18.30 -2.52 -21.43
C THR A 472 17.57 -1.71 -22.49
N HIS A 473 16.32 -1.35 -22.24
CA HIS A 473 15.57 -0.51 -23.16
C HIS A 473 16.24 0.86 -23.34
N PRO A 474 16.32 1.41 -24.58
CA PRO A 474 17.05 2.66 -24.86
C PRO A 474 16.68 3.84 -23.96
N ASP A 475 15.38 4.04 -23.73
CA ASP A 475 14.86 5.14 -22.88
C ASP A 475 15.33 5.05 -21.41
N ASP A 476 15.67 3.85 -20.92
CA ASP A 476 16.00 3.62 -19.51
C ASP A 476 17.52 3.49 -19.29
N LEU A 477 18.31 3.42 -20.37
CA LEU A 477 19.73 3.12 -20.34
C LEU A 477 20.55 4.23 -19.65
N ASP A 478 20.28 5.49 -19.99
CA ASP A 478 21.04 6.63 -19.46
C ASP A 478 20.89 6.75 -17.93
N ALA A 479 19.68 6.50 -17.42
CA ALA A 479 19.40 6.53 -15.99
C ALA A 479 20.18 5.43 -15.23
N ASP A 480 20.19 4.21 -15.76
CA ASP A 480 20.91 3.09 -15.15
C ASP A 480 22.43 3.29 -15.18
N VAL A 481 22.98 3.72 -16.32
CA VAL A 481 24.42 4.01 -16.46
C VAL A 481 24.86 5.12 -15.51
N SER A 482 24.02 6.16 -15.30
CA SER A 482 24.33 7.21 -14.33
C SER A 482 24.46 6.66 -12.91
N LEU A 483 23.52 5.80 -12.47
CA LEU A 483 23.56 5.19 -11.13
C LEU A 483 24.76 4.25 -10.96
N LEU A 484 25.11 3.50 -12.00
CA LEU A 484 26.29 2.63 -11.99
C LEU A 484 27.59 3.45 -11.85
N ASN A 485 27.68 4.59 -12.53
CA ASN A 485 28.82 5.50 -12.41
C ASN A 485 28.95 6.11 -11.00
N ASP A 486 27.84 6.41 -10.34
CA ASP A 486 27.84 6.85 -8.93
C ASP A 486 28.46 5.79 -8.01
N CYS A 487 28.19 4.51 -8.27
CA CYS A 487 28.80 3.40 -7.55
C CYS A 487 30.30 3.27 -7.81
N LEU A 488 30.74 3.38 -9.07
CA LEU A 488 32.16 3.33 -9.44
C LEU A 488 32.97 4.46 -8.80
N GLN A 489 32.36 5.63 -8.61
CA GLN A 489 32.99 6.80 -7.99
C GLN A 489 32.94 6.76 -6.45
N GLY A 490 32.36 5.72 -5.86
CA GLY A 490 32.23 5.58 -4.41
C GLY A 490 31.20 6.53 -3.78
N ARG A 491 30.37 7.21 -4.59
CA ARG A 491 29.29 8.07 -4.07
C ARG A 491 28.17 7.24 -3.45
N ARG A 492 28.01 5.98 -3.88
CA ARG A 492 27.00 5.03 -3.38
C ARG A 492 27.53 3.60 -3.42
N ARG A 493 27.07 2.73 -2.52
CA ARG A 493 27.45 1.29 -2.50
C ARG A 493 26.45 0.37 -3.22
N SER A 494 25.23 0.86 -3.44
CA SER A 494 24.17 0.13 -4.13
C SER A 494 23.15 1.11 -4.72
N TYR A 495 22.32 0.61 -5.64
CA TYR A 495 21.15 1.33 -6.14
C TYR A 495 20.03 0.37 -6.53
N ARG A 496 18.80 0.91 -6.57
CA ARG A 496 17.62 0.24 -7.07
C ARG A 496 16.96 1.09 -8.16
N ILE A 497 16.50 0.45 -9.22
CA ILE A 497 15.78 1.09 -10.33
C ILE A 497 14.78 0.10 -10.94
N ASP A 498 13.59 0.56 -11.29
CA ASP A 498 12.67 -0.19 -12.13
C ASP A 498 12.95 0.20 -13.59
N LYS A 499 13.23 -0.78 -14.45
CA LYS A 499 13.53 -0.51 -15.86
C LYS A 499 13.02 -1.61 -16.78
N ARG A 500 12.95 -1.31 -18.08
CA ARG A 500 12.58 -2.27 -19.12
C ARG A 500 13.82 -3.00 -19.63
N TYR A 501 13.68 -4.31 -19.75
CA TYR A 501 14.63 -5.21 -20.40
C TYR A 501 14.05 -5.72 -21.72
N ILE A 502 14.94 -5.94 -22.69
CA ILE A 502 14.61 -6.54 -23.99
C ILE A 502 14.98 -8.02 -23.93
N ALA A 503 13.97 -8.89 -23.92
CA ALA A 503 14.16 -10.34 -23.98
C ALA A 503 14.66 -10.79 -25.36
N SER A 504 15.22 -12.00 -25.43
CA SER A 504 15.76 -12.59 -26.67
C SER A 504 14.74 -12.71 -27.82
N ASP A 505 13.45 -12.78 -27.50
CA ASP A 505 12.33 -12.81 -28.46
C ASP A 505 11.79 -11.42 -28.82
N GLY A 506 12.41 -10.36 -28.30
CA GLY A 506 12.01 -8.97 -28.49
C GLY A 506 10.93 -8.47 -27.52
N ARG A 507 10.42 -9.32 -26.61
CA ARG A 507 9.44 -8.89 -25.61
C ARG A 507 10.07 -7.93 -24.60
N ILE A 508 9.31 -6.93 -24.20
CA ILE A 508 9.68 -6.04 -23.10
C ILE A 508 9.30 -6.68 -21.77
N VAL A 509 10.26 -6.79 -20.86
CA VAL A 509 10.08 -7.28 -19.48
C VAL A 509 10.41 -6.16 -18.52
N TRP A 510 9.49 -5.83 -17.62
CA TRP A 510 9.76 -4.89 -16.53
C TRP A 510 10.51 -5.60 -15.41
N GLY A 511 11.70 -5.10 -15.07
CA GLY A 511 12.51 -5.65 -14.00
C GLY A 511 12.78 -4.61 -12.90
N ALA A 512 12.44 -4.94 -11.67
CA ALA A 512 12.93 -4.24 -10.50
C ALA A 512 14.37 -4.69 -10.23
N LEU A 513 15.33 -3.83 -10.60
CA LEU A 513 16.76 -4.09 -10.51
C LEU A 513 17.32 -3.54 -9.19
N THR A 514 18.06 -4.37 -8.47
CA THR A 514 18.94 -3.94 -7.36
C THR A 514 20.38 -4.30 -7.70
N VAL A 515 21.30 -3.36 -7.55
CA VAL A 515 22.73 -3.53 -7.86
C VAL A 515 23.56 -3.18 -6.65
N VAL A 516 24.55 -4.03 -6.35
CA VAL A 516 25.55 -3.80 -5.30
C VAL A 516 26.95 -3.92 -5.89
N ILE A 517 27.84 -2.99 -5.57
CA ILE A 517 29.24 -3.05 -6.00
C ILE A 517 30.09 -3.84 -4.99
N VAL A 518 30.85 -4.81 -5.48
CA VAL A 518 31.74 -5.64 -4.67
C VAL A 518 33.18 -5.16 -4.82
N HIS A 519 33.83 -4.91 -3.68
CA HIS A 519 35.21 -4.44 -3.60
C HIS A 519 36.19 -5.55 -3.22
N ALA A 520 37.41 -5.49 -3.75
CA ALA A 520 38.53 -6.34 -3.33
C ALA A 520 39.18 -5.79 -2.03
N PRO A 521 40.00 -6.58 -1.32
CA PRO A 521 40.83 -6.07 -0.24
C PRO A 521 41.68 -4.87 -0.73
N ARG A 522 41.65 -3.75 0.02
CA ARG A 522 42.14 -2.39 -0.37
C ARG A 522 41.16 -1.52 -1.16
N ASP A 523 39.86 -1.79 -1.05
CA ASP A 523 38.77 -0.90 -1.47
C ASP A 523 38.76 -0.56 -2.98
N ARG A 524 39.14 -1.54 -3.81
CA ARG A 524 39.08 -1.41 -5.28
C ARG A 524 37.84 -2.10 -5.82
N PRO A 525 37.01 -1.44 -6.66
CA PRO A 525 35.84 -2.07 -7.25
C PRO A 525 36.24 -3.24 -8.14
N ARG A 526 35.49 -4.35 -8.07
CA ARG A 526 35.83 -5.60 -8.76
C ARG A 526 34.75 -6.05 -9.74
N TYR A 527 33.49 -6.06 -9.31
CA TYR A 527 32.31 -6.40 -10.12
C TYR A 527 31.04 -5.92 -9.42
N PHE A 528 29.93 -6.00 -10.11
CA PHE A 528 28.59 -5.77 -9.57
C PHE A 528 27.86 -7.10 -9.37
N VAL A 529 27.02 -7.15 -8.34
CA VAL A 529 26.02 -8.19 -8.17
C VAL A 529 24.65 -7.55 -8.39
N SER A 530 23.91 -8.08 -9.36
CA SER A 530 22.59 -7.59 -9.75
C SER A 530 21.52 -8.62 -9.39
N GLN A 531 20.43 -8.14 -8.81
CA GLN A 531 19.21 -8.91 -8.56
C GLN A 531 18.06 -8.27 -9.34
N ILE A 532 17.26 -9.08 -10.01
CA ILE A 532 16.22 -8.65 -10.95
C ILE A 532 14.96 -9.45 -10.68
N VAL A 533 13.90 -8.75 -10.29
CA VAL A 533 12.57 -9.33 -10.11
C VAL A 533 11.69 -8.90 -11.28
N ASP A 534 11.03 -9.85 -11.93
CA ASP A 534 10.06 -9.57 -12.99
C ASP A 534 8.78 -8.98 -12.36
N VAL A 535 8.50 -7.72 -12.67
CA VAL A 535 7.32 -6.98 -12.21
C VAL A 535 6.38 -6.65 -13.37
N THR A 536 6.52 -7.34 -14.51
CA THR A 536 5.75 -7.09 -15.73
C THR A 536 4.25 -7.27 -15.51
N VAL A 537 3.85 -8.34 -14.81
CA VAL A 537 2.43 -8.62 -14.53
C VAL A 537 1.83 -7.53 -13.65
N ASP A 538 2.54 -7.09 -12.63
CA ASP A 538 2.05 -6.07 -11.69
C ASP A 538 1.96 -4.70 -12.38
N ARG A 539 2.95 -4.33 -13.21
CA ARG A 539 2.89 -3.11 -14.03
C ARG A 539 1.76 -3.12 -15.05
N ILE A 540 1.50 -4.25 -15.71
CA ILE A 540 0.36 -4.39 -16.63
C ILE A 540 -0.95 -4.27 -15.86
N ARG A 541 -1.07 -4.91 -14.70
CA ARG A 541 -2.27 -4.80 -13.84
C ARG A 541 -2.49 -3.37 -13.36
N GLU A 542 -1.46 -2.67 -12.95
CA GLU A 542 -1.56 -1.25 -12.56
C GLU A 542 -2.01 -0.38 -13.73
N ALA A 543 -1.45 -0.59 -14.92
CA ALA A 543 -1.84 0.13 -16.13
C ALA A 543 -3.28 -0.21 -16.58
N ASP A 544 -3.70 -1.47 -16.43
CA ASP A 544 -5.06 -1.92 -16.74
C ASP A 544 -6.07 -1.37 -15.72
N LEU A 545 -5.73 -1.34 -14.44
CA LEU A 545 -6.53 -0.69 -13.39
C LEU A 545 -6.64 0.82 -13.64
N ALA A 546 -5.56 1.47 -14.06
CA ALA A 546 -5.58 2.88 -14.45
C ALA A 546 -6.45 3.13 -15.68
N ARG A 547 -6.41 2.23 -16.69
CA ARG A 547 -7.26 2.31 -17.88
C ARG A 547 -8.73 2.10 -17.53
N GLN A 548 -9.05 1.11 -16.70
CA GLN A 548 -10.40 0.84 -16.21
C GLN A 548 -10.94 2.00 -15.35
N ALA A 549 -10.07 2.65 -14.58
CA ALA A 549 -10.42 3.84 -13.80
C ALA A 549 -10.69 5.09 -14.67
N ALA A 550 -10.30 5.09 -15.96
CA ALA A 550 -10.43 6.21 -16.88
C ALA A 550 -11.53 6.04 -17.96
N THR A 551 -12.10 4.85 -18.11
CA THR A 551 -13.15 4.55 -19.12
C THR A 551 -14.51 4.27 -18.48
N ASP A 552 -15.59 4.58 -19.18
CA ASP A 552 -16.94 4.19 -18.77
C ASP A 552 -17.19 2.70 -19.10
N PRO A 553 -17.61 1.87 -18.11
CA PRO A 553 -17.70 0.42 -18.29
C PRO A 553 -18.79 -0.03 -19.27
N LEU A 554 -19.78 0.83 -19.56
CA LEU A 554 -20.85 0.50 -20.50
C LEU A 554 -20.48 0.89 -21.93
N THR A 555 -20.00 2.11 -22.13
CA THR A 555 -19.85 2.73 -23.45
C THR A 555 -18.43 2.69 -24.00
N ALA A 556 -17.44 2.33 -23.17
CA ALA A 556 -16.01 2.25 -23.47
C ALA A 556 -15.35 3.59 -23.89
N VAL A 557 -16.07 4.71 -23.89
CA VAL A 557 -15.49 6.05 -24.01
C VAL A 557 -14.92 6.51 -22.67
N ALA A 558 -14.27 7.68 -22.62
CA ALA A 558 -13.75 8.22 -21.36
C ALA A 558 -14.88 8.38 -20.34
N ASN A 559 -14.61 8.06 -19.07
CA ASN A 559 -15.55 8.39 -18.00
C ASN A 559 -15.40 9.85 -17.58
N ARG A 560 -16.39 10.34 -16.83
CA ARG A 560 -16.41 11.73 -16.36
C ARG A 560 -15.11 12.17 -15.68
N SER A 561 -14.52 11.35 -14.81
CA SER A 561 -13.26 11.67 -14.13
C SER A 561 -12.10 11.87 -15.11
N ALA A 562 -12.01 11.05 -16.16
CA ALA A 562 -11.00 11.22 -17.22
C ALA A 562 -11.25 12.48 -18.06
N GLY A 563 -12.52 12.80 -18.35
CA GLY A 563 -12.90 14.05 -19.01
C GLY A 563 -12.53 15.29 -18.19
N TRP A 564 -12.78 15.24 -16.87
CA TRP A 564 -12.42 16.31 -15.94
C TRP A 564 -10.91 16.58 -15.94
N ASN A 565 -10.11 15.52 -15.76
CA ASN A 565 -8.65 15.61 -15.78
C ASN A 565 -8.11 16.17 -17.10
N ARG A 566 -8.76 15.87 -18.24
CA ARG A 566 -8.38 16.41 -19.54
C ARG A 566 -8.60 17.92 -19.62
N LEU A 567 -9.71 18.43 -19.10
CA LEU A 567 -10.01 19.87 -19.06
C LEU A 567 -9.04 20.62 -18.14
N GLU A 568 -8.77 20.08 -16.95
CA GLU A 568 -7.77 20.67 -16.03
C GLU A 568 -6.37 20.70 -16.65
N GLN A 569 -5.97 19.65 -17.37
CA GLN A 569 -4.68 19.62 -18.09
C GLN A 569 -4.59 20.65 -19.22
N LEU A 570 -5.67 20.84 -19.98
CA LEU A 570 -5.72 21.85 -21.04
C LEU A 570 -5.61 23.25 -20.45
N GLN A 571 -6.31 23.50 -19.35
CA GLN A 571 -6.30 24.77 -18.66
C GLN A 571 -4.96 25.08 -17.98
N ALA A 572 -4.33 24.08 -17.33
CA ALA A 572 -3.00 24.21 -16.72
C ALA A 572 -1.88 24.50 -17.74
N ARG A 573 -2.09 24.11 -19.01
CA ARG A 573 -1.18 24.43 -20.13
C ARG A 573 -1.49 25.76 -20.81
N GLU A 574 -2.45 26.51 -20.29
CA GLU A 574 -3.02 27.71 -20.91
C GLU A 574 -3.50 27.47 -22.35
N SER A 575 -3.91 26.23 -22.66
CA SER A 575 -4.50 25.87 -23.94
C SER A 575 -5.99 26.26 -23.98
N GLY A 576 -6.43 26.83 -25.10
CA GLY A 576 -7.84 27.05 -25.37
C GLY A 576 -8.54 25.74 -25.70
N TYR A 577 -9.81 25.61 -25.32
CA TYR A 577 -10.61 24.42 -25.60
C TYR A 577 -12.10 24.75 -25.76
N GLY A 578 -12.82 23.84 -26.41
CA GLY A 578 -14.24 23.89 -26.61
C GLY A 578 -14.92 22.67 -25.99
N VAL A 579 -16.13 22.87 -25.46
CA VAL A 579 -16.96 21.78 -24.92
C VAL A 579 -18.32 21.74 -25.60
N LEU A 580 -18.78 20.54 -25.92
CA LEU A 580 -20.14 20.27 -26.36
C LEU A 580 -20.79 19.30 -25.36
N LEU A 581 -21.73 19.81 -24.57
CA LEU A 581 -22.54 18.98 -23.67
C LEU A 581 -23.75 18.47 -24.43
N CYS A 582 -23.94 17.15 -24.47
CA CYS A 582 -24.89 16.44 -25.32
C CYS A 582 -25.87 15.63 -24.47
N ASP A 583 -27.16 15.95 -24.51
CA ASP A 583 -28.25 15.23 -23.83
C ASP A 583 -29.04 14.38 -24.83
N ILE A 584 -29.26 13.10 -24.54
CA ILE A 584 -30.09 12.22 -25.38
C ILE A 584 -31.57 12.55 -25.20
N GLU A 585 -32.21 12.98 -26.29
CA GLU A 585 -33.63 13.29 -26.27
C GLU A 585 -34.47 12.04 -25.98
N ARG A 586 -35.41 12.17 -25.03
CA ARG A 586 -36.39 11.13 -24.66
C ARG A 586 -35.78 9.81 -24.18
N PHE A 587 -34.54 9.81 -23.67
CA PHE A 587 -33.89 8.61 -23.15
C PHE A 587 -34.73 7.88 -22.08
N LYS A 588 -35.31 8.64 -21.12
CA LYS A 588 -36.21 8.08 -20.10
C LYS A 588 -37.40 7.33 -20.72
N SER A 589 -38.00 7.86 -21.78
CA SER A 589 -39.10 7.18 -22.47
C SER A 589 -38.68 5.87 -23.13
N VAL A 590 -37.43 5.77 -23.62
CA VAL A 590 -36.88 4.52 -24.15
C VAL A 590 -36.71 3.49 -23.03
N ASN A 591 -36.19 3.89 -21.88
CA ASN A 591 -36.09 3.02 -20.70
C ASN A 591 -37.46 2.55 -20.21
N ASP A 592 -38.43 3.45 -20.11
CA ASP A 592 -39.77 3.14 -19.61
C ASP A 592 -40.53 2.18 -20.55
N GLN A 593 -40.35 2.32 -21.87
CA GLN A 593 -41.07 1.52 -22.88
C GLN A 593 -40.37 0.20 -23.22
N HIS A 594 -39.04 0.17 -23.25
CA HIS A 594 -38.24 -0.96 -23.76
C HIS A 594 -37.28 -1.57 -22.73
N GLY A 595 -37.26 -1.01 -21.51
CA GLY A 595 -36.44 -1.47 -20.38
C GLY A 595 -35.01 -0.93 -20.40
N HIS A 596 -34.34 -0.99 -19.25
CA HIS A 596 -32.99 -0.44 -19.07
C HIS A 596 -31.94 -1.03 -20.02
N ARG A 597 -32.03 -2.31 -20.38
CA ARG A 597 -31.11 -2.92 -21.37
C ARG A 597 -31.21 -2.28 -22.76
N ALA A 598 -32.37 -1.74 -23.12
CA ALA A 598 -32.54 -1.00 -24.37
C ALA A 598 -31.87 0.39 -24.28
N GLY A 599 -32.01 1.08 -23.14
CA GLY A 599 -31.27 2.29 -22.85
C GLY A 599 -29.75 2.08 -22.88
N ASP A 600 -29.27 1.00 -22.28
CA ASP A 600 -27.84 0.66 -22.28
C ASP A 600 -27.29 0.52 -23.71
N ARG A 601 -28.03 -0.15 -24.61
CA ARG A 601 -27.65 -0.25 -26.03
C ARG A 601 -27.71 1.08 -26.76
N LEU A 602 -28.69 1.91 -26.43
CA LEU A 602 -28.79 3.25 -27.00
C LEU A 602 -27.58 4.11 -26.59
N LEU A 603 -27.14 4.03 -25.33
CA LEU A 603 -25.95 4.71 -24.84
C LEU A 603 -24.68 4.25 -25.57
N VAL A 604 -24.50 2.94 -25.73
CA VAL A 604 -23.36 2.37 -26.48
C VAL A 604 -23.36 2.86 -27.94
N GLU A 605 -24.52 2.88 -28.59
CA GLU A 605 -24.63 3.31 -29.98
C GLU A 605 -24.41 4.82 -30.13
N VAL A 606 -24.91 5.64 -29.21
CA VAL A 606 -24.65 7.09 -29.18
C VAL A 606 -23.17 7.38 -28.95
N ALA A 607 -22.54 6.70 -27.99
CA ALA A 607 -21.11 6.84 -27.72
C ALA A 607 -20.26 6.51 -28.96
N ARG A 608 -20.56 5.39 -29.63
CA ARG A 608 -19.89 4.99 -30.88
C ARG A 608 -20.05 6.04 -31.97
N ARG A 609 -21.26 6.56 -32.19
CA ARG A 609 -21.53 7.58 -33.23
C ARG A 609 -20.89 8.92 -32.91
N LEU A 610 -20.89 9.34 -31.65
CA LEU A 610 -20.19 10.54 -31.21
C LEU A 610 -18.69 10.43 -31.51
N HIS A 611 -18.08 9.30 -31.15
CA HIS A 611 -16.66 9.05 -31.42
C HIS A 611 -16.34 9.06 -32.93
N GLU A 612 -17.19 8.45 -33.76
CA GLU A 612 -17.05 8.50 -35.22
C GLU A 612 -17.23 9.90 -35.83
N ALA A 613 -18.10 10.73 -35.24
CA ALA A 613 -18.38 12.07 -35.74
C ALA A 613 -17.23 13.06 -35.46
N VAL A 614 -16.53 12.91 -34.33
CA VAL A 614 -15.49 13.84 -33.88
C VAL A 614 -14.05 13.34 -34.16
N GLY A 615 -13.87 12.02 -34.33
CA GLY A 615 -12.59 11.39 -34.64
C GLY A 615 -11.59 11.35 -33.48
N ASP A 616 -10.36 10.87 -33.74
CA ASP A 616 -9.34 10.61 -32.71
C ASP A 616 -8.74 11.87 -32.05
N ARG A 617 -9.01 13.06 -32.60
CA ARG A 617 -8.47 14.33 -32.08
C ARG A 617 -9.25 14.85 -30.88
N ASP A 618 -10.56 14.63 -30.88
CA ASP A 618 -11.47 15.12 -29.84
C ASP A 618 -11.82 14.01 -28.86
N THR A 619 -12.06 14.36 -27.61
CA THR A 619 -12.35 13.38 -26.55
C THR A 619 -13.86 13.29 -26.34
N VAL A 620 -14.42 12.09 -26.49
CA VAL A 620 -15.81 11.79 -26.10
C VAL A 620 -15.80 11.21 -24.69
N VAL A 621 -16.66 11.77 -23.83
CA VAL A 621 -16.78 11.42 -22.42
C VAL A 621 -18.24 11.09 -22.12
N ARG A 622 -18.51 10.01 -21.39
CA ARG A 622 -19.83 9.81 -20.78
C ARG A 622 -19.88 10.61 -19.48
N TRP A 623 -20.65 11.70 -19.49
CA TRP A 623 -20.63 12.70 -18.42
C TRP A 623 -21.52 12.30 -17.22
N GLY A 624 -22.62 11.60 -17.49
CA GLY A 624 -23.50 11.00 -16.49
C GLY A 624 -24.81 10.54 -17.11
N GLY A 625 -25.41 9.45 -16.64
CA GLY A 625 -26.71 8.98 -17.14
C GLY A 625 -26.77 8.84 -18.68
N ASP A 626 -27.51 9.76 -19.30
CA ASP A 626 -27.74 9.99 -20.73
C ASP A 626 -27.01 11.19 -21.35
N GLU A 627 -26.12 11.81 -20.60
CA GLU A 627 -25.30 12.94 -21.01
C GLU A 627 -23.91 12.51 -21.48
N PHE A 628 -23.45 13.13 -22.57
CA PHE A 628 -22.10 13.02 -23.10
C PHE A 628 -21.45 14.40 -23.17
N LEU A 629 -20.13 14.43 -23.03
CA LEU A 629 -19.33 15.63 -23.25
C LEU A 629 -18.33 15.36 -24.37
N VAL A 630 -18.24 16.27 -25.33
CA VAL A 630 -17.14 16.31 -26.31
C VAL A 630 -16.21 17.43 -25.94
N ILE A 631 -14.91 17.13 -25.83
CA ILE A 631 -13.85 18.10 -25.57
C ILE A 631 -13.01 18.22 -26.85
N THR A 632 -12.87 19.45 -27.36
CA THR A 632 -12.10 19.76 -28.56
C THR A 632 -11.09 20.87 -28.29
N ASP A 633 -10.00 20.89 -29.07
CA ASP A 633 -9.00 21.95 -28.99
C ASP A 633 -9.44 23.24 -29.75
N SER A 634 -10.64 23.27 -30.34
CA SER A 634 -11.20 24.46 -31.00
C SER A 634 -11.76 25.47 -29.99
N VAL A 635 -11.49 26.75 -30.22
CA VAL A 635 -12.00 27.90 -29.44
C VAL A 635 -12.92 28.82 -30.25
N ASP A 636 -13.22 28.46 -31.50
CA ASP A 636 -14.13 29.23 -32.35
C ASP A 636 -15.56 28.76 -32.14
N GLU A 637 -16.40 29.62 -31.55
CA GLU A 637 -17.83 29.35 -31.33
C GLU A 637 -18.58 28.96 -32.62
N SER A 638 -18.18 29.49 -33.77
CA SER A 638 -18.77 29.14 -35.07
C SER A 638 -18.39 27.73 -35.49
N GLU A 639 -17.16 27.30 -35.19
CA GLU A 639 -16.70 25.94 -35.46
C GLU A 639 -17.37 24.93 -34.52
N LEU A 640 -17.51 25.25 -33.23
CA LEU A 640 -18.26 24.45 -32.27
C LEU A 640 -19.73 24.31 -32.66
N ALA A 641 -20.38 25.40 -33.09
CA ALA A 641 -21.77 25.36 -33.55
C ALA A 641 -21.94 24.46 -34.77
N ARG A 642 -21.01 24.55 -35.74
CA ARG A 642 -20.99 23.67 -36.92
C ARG A 642 -20.76 22.20 -36.55
N LEU A 643 -19.86 21.93 -35.60
CA LEU A 643 -19.62 20.58 -35.09
C LEU A 643 -20.87 20.02 -34.39
N ALA A 644 -21.55 20.83 -33.57
CA ALA A 644 -22.79 20.45 -32.91
C ALA A 644 -23.92 20.13 -33.91
N GLU A 645 -24.08 20.94 -34.96
CA GLU A 645 -25.03 20.67 -36.05
C GLU A 645 -24.66 19.37 -36.79
N GLN A 646 -23.38 19.19 -37.12
CA GLN A 646 -22.91 17.96 -37.78
C GLN A 646 -23.20 16.71 -36.93
N ILE A 647 -22.88 16.74 -35.63
CA ILE A 647 -23.17 15.65 -34.69
C ILE A 647 -24.67 15.37 -34.65
N THR A 648 -25.50 16.41 -34.53
CA THR A 648 -26.96 16.26 -34.44
C THR A 648 -27.54 15.63 -35.72
N ASP A 649 -27.08 16.08 -36.89
CA ASP A 649 -27.49 15.56 -38.18
C ASP A 649 -27.02 14.11 -38.40
N ASP A 650 -25.76 13.81 -38.11
CA ASP A 650 -25.18 12.48 -38.33
C ASP A 650 -25.83 11.43 -37.42
N LEU A 651 -26.09 11.77 -36.16
CA LEU A 651 -26.77 10.87 -35.23
C LEU A 651 -28.27 10.72 -35.56
N GLY A 652 -28.92 11.77 -36.06
CA GLY A 652 -30.33 11.76 -36.44
C GLY A 652 -30.65 11.03 -37.77
N ARG A 653 -29.66 10.84 -38.66
CA ARG A 653 -29.86 10.22 -39.98
C ARG A 653 -30.29 8.76 -39.95
N LYS A 654 -29.86 7.98 -38.95
CA LYS A 654 -30.15 6.54 -38.85
C LYS A 654 -30.76 6.23 -37.49
N PRO A 655 -31.87 5.49 -37.39
CA PRO A 655 -32.35 5.02 -36.10
C PRO A 655 -31.32 4.08 -35.43
N ALA A 656 -31.32 4.01 -34.10
CA ALA A 656 -30.59 3.01 -33.34
C ALA A 656 -31.42 1.71 -33.27
N THR A 657 -30.75 0.58 -33.43
CA THR A 657 -31.38 -0.75 -33.35
C THR A 657 -31.25 -1.30 -31.94
N LEU A 658 -32.37 -1.52 -31.26
CA LEU A 658 -32.44 -2.11 -29.93
C LEU A 658 -32.31 -3.65 -29.99
N GLY A 659 -32.19 -4.30 -28.83
CA GLY A 659 -31.92 -5.75 -28.74
C GLY A 659 -33.03 -6.68 -29.23
N ASP A 660 -34.25 -6.17 -29.33
CA ASP A 660 -35.43 -6.82 -29.91
C ASP A 660 -35.62 -6.52 -31.41
N GLY A 661 -34.71 -5.73 -32.01
CA GLY A 661 -34.79 -5.28 -33.41
C GLY A 661 -35.59 -3.98 -33.61
N THR A 662 -36.13 -3.40 -32.54
CA THR A 662 -36.87 -2.12 -32.60
C THR A 662 -35.96 -0.98 -33.03
N GLN A 663 -36.46 -0.11 -33.92
CA GLN A 663 -35.75 1.06 -34.43
C GLN A 663 -36.20 2.31 -33.67
N VAL A 664 -35.27 2.99 -33.00
CA VAL A 664 -35.55 4.23 -32.25
C VAL A 664 -34.80 5.39 -32.88
N ALA A 665 -35.51 6.49 -33.13
CA ALA A 665 -34.87 7.72 -33.60
C ALA A 665 -33.94 8.28 -32.51
N VAL A 666 -32.72 8.61 -32.88
CA VAL A 666 -31.72 9.20 -31.97
C VAL A 666 -31.74 10.71 -32.15
N GLY A 667 -32.09 11.44 -31.10
CA GLY A 667 -32.00 12.89 -31.06
C GLY A 667 -31.03 13.32 -29.96
N LEU A 668 -30.25 14.38 -30.23
CA LEU A 668 -29.43 15.05 -29.22
C LEU A 668 -29.83 16.51 -29.10
N THR A 669 -29.80 17.02 -27.87
CA THR A 669 -29.72 18.46 -27.61
C THR A 669 -28.29 18.78 -27.18
N ILE A 670 -27.65 19.74 -27.86
CA ILE A 670 -26.23 20.06 -27.64
C ILE A 670 -26.06 21.51 -27.22
N GLY A 671 -25.52 21.74 -26.02
CA GLY A 671 -25.02 23.04 -25.56
C GLY A 671 -23.53 23.18 -25.84
N CYS A 672 -23.07 24.40 -26.15
CA CYS A 672 -21.69 24.66 -26.53
C CYS A 672 -21.12 25.79 -25.68
N ALA A 673 -19.86 25.67 -25.27
CA ALA A 673 -19.10 26.75 -24.67
C ALA A 673 -17.63 26.63 -25.05
N VAL A 674 -16.92 27.75 -25.05
CA VAL A 674 -15.47 27.82 -25.31
C VAL A 674 -14.76 28.39 -24.09
N HIS A 675 -13.52 27.97 -23.86
CA HIS A 675 -12.55 28.56 -22.95
C HIS A 675 -11.39 29.15 -23.76
N ASN A 676 -11.14 30.44 -23.59
CA ASN A 676 -10.04 31.12 -24.26
C ASN A 676 -8.84 31.24 -23.31
N PRO A 677 -7.60 31.06 -23.79
CA PRO A 677 -6.40 31.27 -22.97
C PRO A 677 -6.43 32.63 -22.25
N GLY A 678 -6.28 32.62 -20.93
CA GLY A 678 -6.21 33.83 -20.11
C GLY A 678 -7.56 34.49 -19.80
N ASP A 679 -8.70 33.84 -20.07
CA ASP A 679 -10.02 34.37 -19.70
C ASP A 679 -10.35 34.28 -18.19
N GLY A 680 -9.55 33.52 -17.43
CA GLY A 680 -9.69 33.34 -15.98
C GLY A 680 -10.94 32.56 -15.54
N ARG A 681 -11.65 31.92 -16.48
CA ARG A 681 -12.88 31.15 -16.19
C ARG A 681 -12.55 29.71 -15.85
N SER A 682 -13.12 29.22 -14.75
CA SER A 682 -12.94 27.83 -14.33
C SER A 682 -13.58 26.83 -15.29
N VAL A 683 -13.13 25.56 -15.24
CA VAL A 683 -13.78 24.45 -15.94
C VAL A 683 -15.29 24.44 -15.66
N ASP A 684 -15.71 24.62 -14.41
CA ASP A 684 -17.14 24.67 -14.03
C ASP A 684 -17.87 25.81 -14.72
N THR A 685 -17.28 27.00 -14.81
CA THR A 685 -17.95 28.14 -15.45
C THR A 685 -18.23 27.83 -16.93
N VAL A 686 -17.26 27.20 -17.60
CA VAL A 686 -17.38 26.83 -19.01
C VAL A 686 -18.41 25.71 -19.21
N LEU A 687 -18.49 24.75 -18.28
CA LEU A 687 -19.50 23.69 -18.33
C LEU A 687 -20.91 24.20 -17.97
N ASP A 688 -21.03 25.12 -17.02
CA ASP A 688 -22.29 25.79 -16.67
C ASP A 688 -22.80 26.64 -17.84
N ASP A 689 -21.91 27.33 -18.55
CA ASP A 689 -22.25 28.04 -19.79
C ASP A 689 -22.79 27.07 -20.86
N ALA A 690 -22.16 25.89 -21.00
CA ALA A 690 -22.64 24.85 -21.92
C ALA A 690 -23.99 24.26 -21.49
N ASP A 691 -24.21 24.03 -20.20
CA ASP A 691 -25.50 23.56 -19.65
C ASP A 691 -26.61 24.59 -19.85
N HIS A 692 -26.33 25.88 -19.61
CA HIS A 692 -27.26 26.97 -19.90
C HIS A 692 -27.62 27.03 -21.39
N ALA A 693 -26.64 26.87 -22.28
CA ALA A 693 -26.88 26.80 -23.72
C ALA A 693 -27.73 25.58 -24.12
N LEU A 694 -27.51 24.43 -23.46
CA LEU A 694 -28.31 23.21 -23.66
C LEU A 694 -29.76 23.43 -23.21
N TYR A 695 -29.96 23.99 -22.02
CA TYR A 695 -31.28 24.27 -21.46
C TYR A 695 -32.08 25.26 -22.33
N ALA A 696 -31.43 26.33 -22.79
CA ALA A 696 -32.07 27.32 -23.67
C ALA A 696 -32.56 26.68 -24.98
N LYS A 697 -31.77 25.79 -25.58
CA LYS A 697 -32.18 25.03 -26.78
C LYS A 697 -33.34 24.09 -26.47
N ARG A 698 -33.32 23.40 -25.33
CA ARG A 698 -34.40 22.51 -24.88
C ARG A 698 -35.72 23.26 -24.68
N SER A 699 -35.68 24.45 -24.07
CA SER A 699 -36.86 25.30 -23.88
C SER A 699 -37.40 25.91 -25.17
N SER A 700 -36.55 26.14 -26.18
CA SER A 700 -36.97 26.67 -27.49
C SER A 700 -37.63 25.63 -28.42
N ARG A 701 -37.52 24.34 -28.09
CA ARG A 701 -38.09 23.21 -28.85
C ARG A 701 -39.42 22.69 -28.26
N LEU A 702 -39.81 23.17 -27.08
CA LEU A 702 -41.13 22.97 -26.45
C LEU A 702 -42.09 24.07 -26.93
#